data_AF-A0A954PRH9-F1
#
_entry.id   AF-A0A954PRH9-F1
#
_cell.length_a   1.000
_cell.length_b   1.000
_cell.length_c   1.000
_cell.angle_alpha   90.00
_cell.angle_beta   90.00
_cell.angle_gamma   90.00
#
_symmetry.space_group_name_H-M   'P 1'
#
loop_
_entity.id
_entity.type
_entity.pdbx_description
1 polymer ?
#
loop_
_entity_poly.entity_id
_entity_poly.type
_entity_poly.pdbx_seq_one_letter_code
_entity_poly.pdbx_strand_id
1 'polypeptide(L)'
;MNPSSIEIKIAMALRRLENYLPEITERLLYLDQSVRAHKALRHQNSHIEIEVFFRDLLNLVFDWKLTNANRLFGRNQDSFDLSDTAKGIAVQVTVTTDAAKIRETLTKFIEKYDKDFCRLVFVYPFIEISNSTANFDDTLNGFDFDPKRDRFSFGHLLSETQDMKIERQKEVCLFLRSEIRLPGEKGGEANFQFDYGSLITAEDGECPYVGLRSFGKENASLFFGRESITQQLVARIQRGVAGDHSRILAVVGQSGCGKSSIVHAGVVPSIQSKASGITGPIIAIKPGSDPIDRLAAGLIAKLELPANASSFRDIAAELRGDERTLSRLLQLSSHIGEYDGNTIVFVDQFEELFTLCVDRRERNSFIDNLVYASTLARGQGIIILTLRADHYGSCSEHSTLAQLLPNHNVLIGAMTDDELRVAIEQPAKLSNCVIERGLTERLITDLNSRPGSLPLLQHTLQKLWENRSGQLLTHECYDSIGGLHGALEQYANEIYDLMSESQRSVCRDILLRLVRSEIGGTDVTRCRATFENLVPANQQSDVVAAVLERLINARLVSVDSTQINKHLWTVEIVHETLAQNWTRFQEWISLSRTFLSKHQRLSEASDDWRRGDFDSDYLLGQKQLEDTFAWARQHWQALTTLEIEFLEKSQEYAVRSQHIRELSKIVRRKFGSSGSVEQTLPIVLRMIFKAFANAELVFAAVATDVRGFEVRWVGKRSPDDRSKIKIEKLSGNMEMLNEKHPIFEGAGLLDDSSGLPGEIQDYTFMRSIMCVPMADMYGKPFAILRVESGYQASVFTSEDLDYLNQIVSLTTETIEQEFQKYDRNVRQELERDLQLAADVQIAFLPQRPPDVQGFRVSSFYQAANHIGGDYFDYIDLGNGQVGVVVADVVGHGVAAAMFMAKLSAETRYCLASEQDIVKAIEKLNDRMSELNVERFVTFLLVVIDPMTDRLTIVNAGHLAPMIRDKHGTITEVGEEESGLPIAIDSGVVYEAVDVEFEIGDVMLIFTDGINEAMNANDEEFGFERVRDLFREGGDADAVKDRVVQSVRDHVGSAPPFDDMCLIVIERTIVAVDGQAQ
;
A
#
# COMPACT_ATOMS: atom_id res chain seq x y z
N MET A 1 53.94 -14.33 -33.84
CA MET A 1 52.83 -13.37 -33.71
C MET A 1 53.23 -12.32 -32.68
N ASN A 2 52.93 -11.04 -32.91
CA ASN A 2 53.45 -9.93 -32.10
C ASN A 2 52.80 -9.95 -30.67
N PRO A 3 53.59 -9.87 -29.56
CA PRO A 3 53.08 -9.98 -28.18
C PRO A 3 52.05 -8.91 -27.80
N SER A 4 52.17 -7.73 -28.40
CA SER A 4 51.25 -6.60 -28.20
C SER A 4 49.84 -6.86 -28.74
N SER A 5 49.65 -7.81 -29.66
CA SER A 5 48.31 -8.18 -30.15
C SER A 5 47.55 -9.11 -29.20
N ILE A 6 48.25 -9.81 -28.31
CA ILE A 6 47.67 -10.74 -27.33
C ILE A 6 47.24 -9.96 -26.10
N GLU A 7 48.05 -9.03 -25.57
CA GLU A 7 47.67 -8.17 -24.45
C GLU A 7 46.49 -7.24 -24.76
N ILE A 8 46.41 -6.71 -25.98
CA ILE A 8 45.26 -5.87 -26.42
C ILE A 8 43.99 -6.72 -26.60
N LYS A 9 44.12 -7.95 -27.12
CA LYS A 9 42.98 -8.87 -27.23
C LYS A 9 42.51 -9.38 -25.87
N ILE A 10 43.44 -9.60 -24.93
CA ILE A 10 43.15 -9.98 -23.53
C ILE A 10 42.50 -8.79 -22.79
N ALA A 11 42.99 -7.57 -22.94
CA ALA A 11 42.37 -6.38 -22.36
C ALA A 11 40.96 -6.09 -22.93
N MET A 12 40.74 -6.33 -24.23
CA MET A 12 39.42 -6.23 -24.86
C MET A 12 38.48 -7.38 -24.47
N ALA A 13 38.99 -8.59 -24.22
CA ALA A 13 38.22 -9.72 -23.70
C ALA A 13 37.86 -9.52 -22.22
N LEU A 14 38.77 -8.99 -21.40
CA LEU A 14 38.56 -8.63 -19.99
C LEU A 14 37.53 -7.50 -19.84
N ARG A 15 37.61 -6.45 -20.66
CA ARG A 15 36.56 -5.40 -20.73
C ARG A 15 35.20 -5.90 -21.20
N ARG A 16 35.16 -6.95 -22.04
CA ARG A 16 33.90 -7.59 -22.42
C ARG A 16 33.35 -8.42 -21.26
N LEU A 17 34.20 -9.17 -20.55
CA LEU A 17 33.84 -9.95 -19.37
C LEU A 17 33.27 -9.11 -18.22
N GLU A 18 33.83 -7.93 -17.94
CA GLU A 18 33.33 -7.02 -16.89
C GLU A 18 31.91 -6.52 -17.13
N ASN A 19 31.54 -6.27 -18.40
CA ASN A 19 30.19 -5.81 -18.75
C ASN A 19 29.11 -6.91 -18.67
N TYR A 20 29.51 -8.18 -18.84
CA TYR A 20 28.58 -9.32 -18.77
C TYR A 20 28.61 -10.02 -17.41
N LEU A 21 29.52 -9.65 -16.50
CA LEU A 21 29.70 -10.25 -15.18
C LEU A 21 28.43 -10.21 -14.31
N PRO A 22 27.63 -9.12 -14.27
CA PRO A 22 26.37 -9.09 -13.52
C PRO A 22 25.35 -10.08 -14.10
N GLU A 23 25.24 -10.12 -15.44
CA GLU A 23 24.31 -10.99 -16.17
C GLU A 23 24.72 -12.47 -16.04
N ILE A 24 26.03 -12.76 -16.03
CA ILE A 24 26.58 -14.10 -15.79
C ILE A 24 26.37 -14.50 -14.32
N THR A 25 26.58 -13.58 -13.36
CA THR A 25 26.40 -13.86 -11.92
C THR A 25 24.94 -14.12 -11.57
N GLU A 26 24.00 -13.34 -12.11
CA GLU A 26 22.56 -13.54 -11.97
C GLU A 26 22.12 -14.87 -12.60
N ARG A 27 22.62 -15.18 -13.81
CA ARG A 27 22.33 -16.45 -14.51
C ARG A 27 22.92 -17.68 -13.81
N LEU A 28 24.09 -17.55 -13.18
CA LEU A 28 24.72 -18.60 -12.38
C LEU A 28 23.97 -18.84 -11.05
N LEU A 29 23.47 -17.77 -10.41
CA LEU A 29 22.64 -17.86 -9.20
C LEU A 29 21.32 -18.58 -9.47
N TYR A 30 20.66 -18.26 -10.59
CA TYR A 30 19.41 -18.91 -11.00
C TYR A 30 19.61 -20.41 -11.28
N LEU A 31 20.74 -20.78 -11.87
CA LEU A 31 21.09 -22.18 -12.14
C LEU A 31 21.34 -22.97 -10.84
N ASP A 32 22.11 -22.39 -9.90
CA ASP A 32 22.39 -22.99 -8.59
C ASP A 32 21.09 -23.19 -7.76
N GLN A 33 20.19 -22.21 -7.76
CA GLN A 33 18.88 -22.32 -7.11
C GLN A 33 18.01 -23.42 -7.75
N SER A 34 18.02 -23.54 -9.08
CA SER A 34 17.23 -24.54 -9.81
C SER A 34 17.76 -25.98 -9.60
N VAL A 35 19.09 -26.14 -9.52
CA VAL A 35 19.75 -27.43 -9.24
C VAL A 35 19.51 -27.87 -7.79
N ARG A 36 19.60 -26.96 -6.82
CA ARG A 36 19.31 -27.26 -5.39
C ARG A 36 17.84 -27.66 -5.16
N ALA A 37 16.92 -27.15 -5.97
CA ALA A 37 15.49 -27.47 -5.90
C ALA A 37 15.09 -28.83 -6.51
N HIS A 38 16.03 -29.64 -7.02
CA HIS A 38 15.80 -30.99 -7.57
C HIS A 38 14.73 -31.10 -8.69
N LYS A 39 14.50 -30.01 -9.46
CA LYS A 39 13.61 -30.05 -10.64
C LYS A 39 14.42 -30.35 -11.89
N ALA A 40 14.03 -31.39 -12.65
CA ALA A 40 14.56 -31.59 -13.99
C ALA A 40 14.22 -30.35 -14.84
N LEU A 41 15.23 -29.74 -15.47
CA LEU A 41 15.08 -28.61 -16.39
C LEU A 41 14.39 -29.09 -17.69
N ARG A 42 13.08 -29.38 -17.65
CA ARG A 42 12.30 -29.59 -18.86
C ARG A 42 12.03 -28.24 -19.51
N HIS A 43 12.37 -28.13 -20.79
CA HIS A 43 12.27 -26.94 -21.64
C HIS A 43 10.81 -26.51 -21.95
N GLN A 44 9.95 -26.38 -20.94
CA GLN A 44 8.62 -25.79 -21.09
C GLN A 44 8.53 -24.57 -20.18
N ASN A 45 8.71 -23.40 -20.80
CA ASN A 45 8.48 -22.05 -20.27
C ASN A 45 9.65 -21.26 -19.64
N SER A 46 10.91 -21.57 -19.96
CA SER A 46 12.03 -20.64 -19.73
C SER A 46 12.64 -20.19 -21.05
N HIS A 47 12.76 -18.88 -21.27
CA HIS A 47 13.40 -18.22 -22.43
C HIS A 47 14.91 -18.51 -22.59
N ILE A 48 15.45 -19.58 -22.00
CA ILE A 48 16.89 -19.83 -21.86
C ILE A 48 17.25 -21.16 -22.54
N GLU A 49 17.96 -21.13 -23.67
CA GLU A 49 18.60 -22.30 -24.26
C GLU A 49 19.93 -22.60 -23.53
N ILE A 50 19.93 -23.58 -22.64
CA ILE A 50 21.08 -23.98 -21.79
C ILE A 50 22.34 -24.27 -22.63
N GLU A 51 22.15 -24.82 -23.84
CA GLU A 51 23.20 -25.11 -24.81
C GLU A 51 23.99 -23.86 -25.23
N VAL A 52 23.28 -22.75 -25.49
CA VAL A 52 23.87 -21.47 -25.91
C VAL A 52 24.67 -20.84 -24.77
N PHE A 53 24.11 -20.88 -23.55
CA PHE A 53 24.77 -20.35 -22.37
C PHE A 53 26.12 -21.04 -22.08
N PHE A 54 26.16 -22.37 -22.04
CA PHE A 54 27.39 -23.10 -21.75
C PHE A 54 28.44 -22.99 -22.85
N ARG A 55 28.01 -22.97 -24.12
CA ARG A 55 28.93 -22.74 -25.25
C ARG A 55 29.60 -21.37 -25.14
N ASP A 56 28.81 -20.33 -24.88
CA ASP A 56 29.32 -18.97 -24.85
C ASP A 56 30.21 -18.75 -23.62
N LEU A 57 29.86 -19.34 -22.47
CA LEU A 57 30.69 -19.35 -21.27
C LEU A 57 32.04 -20.05 -21.52
N LEU A 58 32.03 -21.26 -22.09
CA LEU A 58 33.27 -22.02 -22.33
C LEU A 58 34.15 -21.36 -23.40
N ASN A 59 33.55 -20.80 -24.45
CA ASN A 59 34.27 -20.01 -25.45
C ASN A 59 34.89 -18.76 -24.84
N LEU A 60 34.18 -18.10 -23.91
CA LEU A 60 34.65 -16.89 -23.23
C LEU A 60 35.79 -17.18 -22.26
N VAL A 61 35.69 -18.26 -21.48
CA VAL A 61 36.67 -18.62 -20.44
C VAL A 61 37.93 -19.24 -21.03
N PHE A 62 37.80 -20.11 -22.04
CA PHE A 62 38.92 -20.89 -22.56
C PHE A 62 39.40 -20.45 -23.95
N ASP A 63 38.81 -19.38 -24.51
CA ASP A 63 39.05 -18.90 -25.88
C ASP A 63 38.90 -20.02 -26.94
N TRP A 64 37.93 -20.91 -26.73
CA TRP A 64 37.56 -21.94 -27.69
C TRP A 64 36.58 -21.37 -28.72
N LYS A 65 36.47 -22.05 -29.87
CA LYS A 65 35.42 -21.81 -30.86
C LYS A 65 34.52 -23.03 -30.96
N LEU A 66 33.96 -23.39 -29.81
CA LEU A 66 32.99 -24.47 -29.72
C LEU A 66 31.77 -24.15 -30.58
N THR A 67 31.48 -25.03 -31.52
CA THR A 67 30.27 -25.01 -32.34
C THR A 67 29.40 -26.22 -32.00
N ASN A 68 28.09 -26.08 -32.23
CA ASN A 68 27.13 -27.14 -31.92
C ASN A 68 27.35 -28.31 -32.89
N ALA A 69 27.58 -29.52 -32.37
CA ALA A 69 27.74 -30.71 -33.19
C ALA A 69 26.73 -31.80 -32.78
N ASN A 70 25.59 -31.84 -33.49
CA ASN A 70 24.58 -32.90 -33.53
C ASN A 70 24.17 -33.56 -32.20
N ARG A 71 22.93 -33.27 -31.77
CA ARG A 71 22.17 -33.99 -30.73
C ARG A 71 22.20 -35.50 -31.01
N LEU A 72 22.90 -36.25 -30.16
CA LEU A 72 23.04 -37.72 -30.28
C LEU A 72 21.72 -38.48 -30.04
N PHE A 73 20.70 -37.82 -29.50
CA PHE A 73 19.42 -38.45 -29.16
C PHE A 73 18.24 -37.68 -29.73
N GLY A 74 17.42 -38.39 -30.51
CA GLY A 74 16.01 -38.02 -30.59
C GLY A 74 15.44 -37.94 -29.16
N ARG A 75 14.93 -36.76 -28.79
CA ARG A 75 14.11 -36.48 -27.59
C ARG A 75 14.71 -36.80 -26.20
N ASN A 76 16.01 -36.67 -25.97
CA ASN A 76 16.53 -36.46 -24.60
C ASN A 76 17.10 -35.04 -24.47
N GLN A 77 16.49 -34.22 -23.61
CA GLN A 77 16.71 -32.77 -23.49
C GLN A 77 17.78 -32.37 -22.45
N ASP A 78 18.47 -33.35 -21.84
CA ASP A 78 19.27 -33.12 -20.62
C ASP A 78 20.79 -33.21 -20.83
N SER A 79 21.26 -33.38 -22.07
CA SER A 79 22.70 -33.44 -22.40
C SER A 79 22.99 -33.06 -23.86
N PHE A 80 24.10 -32.37 -24.12
CA PHE A 80 24.50 -31.92 -25.47
C PHE A 80 26.02 -31.87 -25.65
N ASP A 81 26.47 -31.86 -26.91
CA ASP A 81 27.87 -31.96 -27.30
C ASP A 81 28.28 -30.70 -28.06
N LEU A 82 29.45 -30.18 -27.73
CA LEU A 82 30.08 -29.02 -28.34
C LEU A 82 31.46 -29.44 -28.86
N SER A 83 31.93 -28.84 -29.94
CA SER A 83 33.25 -29.19 -30.45
C SER A 83 33.97 -28.00 -31.09
N ASP A 84 35.28 -27.95 -30.90
CA ASP A 84 36.21 -27.08 -31.62
C ASP A 84 37.15 -27.99 -32.43
N THR A 85 36.75 -28.23 -33.69
CA THR A 85 37.49 -29.08 -34.63
C THR A 85 38.87 -28.51 -34.98
N ALA A 86 39.07 -27.21 -34.89
CA ALA A 86 40.35 -26.57 -35.19
C ALA A 86 41.37 -26.79 -34.07
N LYS A 87 40.92 -26.85 -32.82
CA LYS A 87 41.75 -27.18 -31.64
C LYS A 87 41.72 -28.66 -31.26
N GLY A 88 40.90 -29.47 -31.94
CA GLY A 88 40.76 -30.90 -31.70
C GLY A 88 40.11 -31.24 -30.36
N ILE A 89 39.19 -30.39 -29.88
CA ILE A 89 38.51 -30.53 -28.58
C ILE A 89 37.03 -30.85 -28.79
N ALA A 90 36.49 -31.83 -28.07
CA ALA A 90 35.05 -32.03 -27.92
C ALA A 90 34.66 -31.94 -26.45
N VAL A 91 33.50 -31.35 -26.16
CA VAL A 91 32.96 -31.11 -24.83
C VAL A 91 31.55 -31.67 -24.73
N GLN A 92 31.28 -32.54 -23.78
CA GLN A 92 29.96 -33.04 -23.45
C GLN A 92 29.46 -32.36 -22.19
N VAL A 93 28.27 -31.78 -22.25
CA VAL A 93 27.61 -31.17 -21.09
C VAL A 93 26.37 -31.98 -20.74
N THR A 94 26.21 -32.33 -19.47
CA THR A 94 25.02 -32.99 -18.94
C THR A 94 24.45 -32.20 -17.76
N VAL A 95 23.13 -32.10 -17.68
CA VAL A 95 22.42 -31.41 -16.58
C VAL A 95 21.58 -32.37 -15.73
N THR A 96 21.65 -33.68 -16.00
CA THR A 96 21.01 -34.70 -15.15
C THR A 96 21.89 -35.05 -13.94
N THR A 97 21.25 -35.38 -12.81
CA THR A 97 21.89 -35.93 -11.60
C THR A 97 21.79 -37.47 -11.53
N ASP A 98 21.16 -38.12 -12.52
CA ASP A 98 21.02 -39.59 -12.60
C ASP A 98 22.32 -40.25 -13.07
N ALA A 99 22.99 -40.94 -12.15
CA ALA A 99 24.29 -41.59 -12.36
C ALA A 99 24.29 -42.64 -13.50
N ALA A 100 23.18 -43.37 -13.72
CA ALA A 100 23.10 -44.37 -14.78
C ALA A 100 23.06 -43.71 -16.16
N LYS A 101 22.31 -42.62 -16.29
CA LYS A 101 22.26 -41.81 -17.53
C LYS A 101 23.57 -41.08 -17.80
N ILE A 102 24.23 -40.54 -16.76
CA ILE A 102 25.54 -39.91 -16.91
C ILE A 102 26.55 -40.90 -17.50
N ARG A 103 26.58 -42.14 -16.97
CA ARG A 103 27.46 -43.21 -17.45
C ARG A 103 27.18 -43.59 -18.92
N GLU A 104 25.90 -43.70 -19.29
CA GLU A 104 25.50 -44.01 -20.68
C GLU A 104 25.91 -42.89 -21.65
N THR A 105 25.68 -41.63 -21.28
CA THR A 105 26.04 -40.46 -22.11
C THR A 105 27.55 -40.32 -22.27
N LEU A 106 28.32 -40.49 -21.21
CA LEU A 106 29.79 -40.43 -21.25
C LEU A 106 30.36 -41.52 -22.16
N THR A 107 29.87 -42.76 -22.04
CA THR A 107 30.36 -43.90 -22.85
C THR A 107 30.14 -43.63 -24.34
N LYS A 108 28.94 -43.17 -24.72
CA LYS A 108 28.59 -42.86 -26.12
C LYS A 108 29.35 -41.65 -26.67
N PHE A 109 29.64 -40.65 -25.83
CA PHE A 109 30.42 -39.48 -26.22
C PHE A 109 31.86 -39.86 -26.58
N ILE A 110 32.48 -40.70 -25.75
CA ILE A 110 33.83 -41.23 -26.02
C ILE A 110 33.82 -42.06 -27.30
N GLU A 111 32.90 -43.02 -27.46
CA GLU A 111 32.80 -43.84 -28.68
C GLU A 111 32.64 -43.00 -29.96
N LYS A 112 31.95 -41.85 -29.87
CA LYS A 112 31.68 -40.96 -31.02
C LYS A 112 32.87 -40.08 -31.40
N TYR A 113 33.64 -39.58 -30.43
CA TYR A 113 34.63 -38.51 -30.70
C TYR A 113 36.09 -38.88 -30.41
N ASP A 114 36.37 -40.01 -29.76
CA ASP A 114 37.72 -40.46 -29.41
C ASP A 114 38.65 -40.67 -30.63
N LYS A 115 38.08 -40.92 -31.81
CA LYS A 115 38.87 -41.07 -33.05
C LYS A 115 39.18 -39.76 -33.76
N ASP A 116 38.32 -38.75 -33.59
CA ASP A 116 38.35 -37.52 -34.40
C ASP A 116 38.85 -36.30 -33.61
N PHE A 117 38.88 -36.38 -32.27
CA PHE A 117 39.27 -35.29 -31.38
C PHE A 117 40.33 -35.77 -30.38
N CYS A 118 41.37 -34.98 -30.18
CA CYS A 118 42.51 -35.33 -29.33
C CYS A 118 42.32 -34.94 -27.85
N ARG A 119 41.23 -34.24 -27.51
CA ARG A 119 40.82 -33.93 -26.14
C ARG A 119 39.30 -34.00 -25.99
N LEU A 120 38.85 -34.79 -25.02
CA LEU A 120 37.45 -34.94 -24.65
C LEU A 120 37.22 -34.37 -23.25
N VAL A 121 36.24 -33.49 -23.10
CA VAL A 121 35.92 -32.80 -21.84
C VAL A 121 34.49 -33.11 -21.44
N PHE A 122 34.23 -33.47 -20.19
CA PHE A 122 32.89 -33.81 -19.71
C PHE A 122 32.49 -32.93 -18.53
N VAL A 123 31.32 -32.28 -18.61
CA VAL A 123 30.82 -31.29 -17.66
C VAL A 123 29.50 -31.78 -17.04
N TYR A 124 29.42 -31.85 -15.71
CA TYR A 124 28.26 -32.37 -14.96
C TYR A 124 28.01 -31.64 -13.62
N PRO A 125 26.77 -31.63 -13.08
CA PRO A 125 26.43 -31.01 -11.79
C PRO A 125 26.89 -31.83 -10.57
N PHE A 126 27.34 -31.14 -9.51
CA PHE A 126 27.88 -31.75 -8.28
C PHE A 126 26.79 -32.36 -7.38
N ILE A 127 27.04 -33.53 -6.78
CA ILE A 127 26.17 -34.18 -5.78
C ILE A 127 26.95 -34.24 -4.46
N GLU A 128 26.41 -33.65 -3.38
CA GLU A 128 26.99 -33.77 -2.03
C GLU A 128 26.99 -35.25 -1.58
N ILE A 129 28.18 -35.76 -1.25
CA ILE A 129 28.41 -37.17 -0.91
C ILE A 129 27.87 -37.54 0.49
N SER A 130 27.31 -36.60 1.24
CA SER A 130 26.86 -36.86 2.61
C SER A 130 25.51 -37.59 2.72
N ASN A 131 24.69 -37.66 1.66
CA ASN A 131 23.35 -38.30 1.73
C ASN A 131 22.90 -39.09 0.46
N SER A 132 23.78 -39.35 -0.51
CA SER A 132 23.47 -40.11 -1.72
C SER A 132 24.06 -41.52 -1.67
N THR A 133 23.25 -42.56 -1.84
CA THR A 133 23.71 -43.97 -1.94
C THR A 133 24.44 -44.29 -3.25
N ALA A 134 24.67 -43.32 -4.13
CA ALA A 134 25.39 -43.53 -5.39
C ALA A 134 26.87 -43.13 -5.23
N ASN A 135 27.74 -44.13 -5.03
CA ASN A 135 29.18 -43.95 -5.02
C ASN A 135 29.66 -43.67 -6.46
N PHE A 136 29.89 -42.40 -6.78
CA PHE A 136 30.21 -41.94 -8.14
C PHE A 136 31.55 -42.51 -8.65
N ASP A 137 32.50 -42.75 -7.74
CA ASP A 137 33.80 -43.37 -8.08
C ASP A 137 33.64 -44.85 -8.52
N ASP A 138 32.70 -45.62 -7.94
CA ASP A 138 32.37 -46.97 -8.43
C ASP A 138 31.67 -46.95 -9.80
N THR A 139 31.07 -45.81 -10.16
CA THR A 139 30.35 -45.62 -11.43
C THR A 139 31.31 -45.29 -12.59
N LEU A 140 32.57 -44.94 -12.33
CA LEU A 140 33.58 -44.65 -13.37
C LEU A 140 34.73 -45.67 -13.42
N ASN A 141 34.70 -46.69 -12.54
CA ASN A 141 35.64 -47.80 -12.57
C ASN A 141 35.63 -48.51 -13.95
N GLY A 142 36.75 -48.42 -14.66
CA GLY A 142 36.95 -48.98 -16.00
C GLY A 142 37.34 -47.97 -17.10
N PHE A 143 37.25 -46.66 -16.83
CA PHE A 143 37.69 -45.61 -17.74
C PHE A 143 38.99 -44.96 -17.23
N ASP A 144 40.03 -44.88 -18.08
CA ASP A 144 41.36 -44.35 -17.72
C ASP A 144 41.39 -42.82 -17.81
N PHE A 145 40.86 -42.15 -16.78
CA PHE A 145 40.90 -40.69 -16.64
C PHE A 145 41.91 -40.28 -15.56
N ASP A 146 42.76 -39.28 -15.84
CA ASP A 146 43.67 -38.70 -14.84
C ASP A 146 42.87 -37.75 -13.92
N PRO A 147 42.67 -38.10 -12.63
CA PRO A 147 41.77 -37.39 -11.73
C PRO A 147 42.23 -35.97 -11.37
N LYS A 148 43.49 -35.60 -11.69
CA LYS A 148 44.00 -34.22 -11.49
C LYS A 148 43.99 -33.36 -12.75
N ARG A 149 43.83 -33.95 -13.93
CA ARG A 149 43.89 -33.21 -15.21
C ARG A 149 42.53 -32.98 -15.85
N ASP A 150 41.58 -33.91 -15.68
CA ASP A 150 40.40 -33.99 -16.53
C ASP A 150 39.05 -33.88 -15.78
N ARG A 151 39.05 -33.47 -14.50
CA ARG A 151 37.83 -33.23 -13.70
C ARG A 151 37.62 -31.73 -13.46
N PHE A 152 36.50 -31.18 -13.95
CA PHE A 152 36.09 -29.81 -13.65
C PHE A 152 34.81 -29.81 -12.81
N SER A 153 34.90 -29.44 -11.53
CA SER A 153 33.75 -29.38 -10.61
C SER A 153 33.26 -27.95 -10.43
N PHE A 154 32.00 -27.71 -10.78
CA PHE A 154 31.38 -26.37 -10.70
C PHE A 154 31.27 -25.87 -9.26
N GLY A 155 31.02 -26.77 -8.31
CA GLY A 155 30.89 -26.43 -6.88
C GLY A 155 32.21 -26.00 -6.25
N HIS A 156 33.34 -26.57 -6.66
CA HIS A 156 34.66 -26.21 -6.12
C HIS A 156 35.12 -24.82 -6.62
N LEU A 157 34.80 -24.49 -7.87
CA LEU A 157 35.06 -23.16 -8.43
C LEU A 157 34.24 -22.08 -7.70
N LEU A 158 33.00 -22.39 -7.32
CA LEU A 158 32.11 -21.48 -6.59
C LEU A 158 32.43 -21.38 -5.09
N SER A 159 32.81 -22.48 -4.44
CA SER A 159 33.13 -22.46 -3.00
C SER A 159 34.44 -21.72 -2.72
N GLU A 160 35.46 -21.85 -3.59
CA GLU A 160 36.71 -21.11 -3.40
C GLU A 160 36.65 -19.67 -3.91
N THR A 161 35.73 -19.32 -4.81
CA THR A 161 35.52 -17.91 -5.22
C THR A 161 34.67 -17.12 -4.22
N GLN A 162 33.87 -17.79 -3.39
CA GLN A 162 33.08 -17.13 -2.33
C GLN A 162 33.93 -16.63 -1.14
N ASP A 163 35.09 -17.25 -0.89
CA ASP A 163 36.00 -16.85 0.20
C ASP A 163 37.27 -16.11 -0.26
N MET A 164 37.46 -15.91 -1.57
CA MET A 164 38.61 -15.16 -2.10
C MET A 164 38.35 -13.66 -2.15
N LYS A 165 39.14 -12.88 -1.37
CA LYS A 165 39.21 -11.42 -1.50
C LYS A 165 39.73 -11.01 -2.89
N ILE A 166 39.09 -9.98 -3.45
CA ILE A 166 39.31 -9.44 -4.82
C ILE A 166 40.75 -8.94 -5.08
N GLU A 167 41.60 -8.77 -4.06
CA GLU A 167 42.96 -8.21 -4.18
C GLU A 167 43.99 -9.08 -4.94
N ARG A 168 43.66 -10.27 -5.43
CA ARG A 168 44.64 -11.15 -6.10
C ARG A 168 44.21 -11.72 -7.44
N GLN A 169 43.75 -10.86 -8.35
CA GLN A 169 43.54 -11.21 -9.78
C GLN A 169 44.81 -11.77 -10.46
N LYS A 170 46.02 -11.38 -10.01
CA LYS A 170 47.28 -11.98 -10.48
C LYS A 170 47.45 -13.44 -10.03
N GLU A 171 46.87 -13.85 -8.90
CA GLU A 171 46.99 -15.22 -8.37
C GLU A 171 45.99 -16.18 -8.99
N VAL A 172 44.79 -15.73 -9.38
CA VAL A 172 43.88 -16.54 -10.21
C VAL A 172 44.50 -16.82 -11.59
N CYS A 173 45.15 -15.82 -12.20
CA CYS A 173 45.91 -16.01 -13.43
C CYS A 173 47.20 -16.84 -13.26
N LEU A 174 47.85 -16.81 -12.08
CA LEU A 174 49.01 -17.65 -11.75
C LEU A 174 48.62 -19.10 -11.42
N PHE A 175 47.49 -19.31 -10.75
CA PHE A 175 46.94 -20.63 -10.41
C PHE A 175 46.51 -21.36 -11.68
N LEU A 176 45.75 -20.70 -12.57
CA LEU A 176 45.38 -21.22 -13.89
C LEU A 176 46.57 -21.34 -14.85
N ARG A 177 47.64 -20.53 -14.71
CA ARG A 177 48.92 -20.73 -15.43
C ARG A 177 49.75 -21.88 -14.84
N SER A 178 49.66 -22.16 -13.55
CA SER A 178 50.52 -23.13 -12.86
C SER A 178 50.15 -24.59 -13.15
N GLU A 179 48.87 -24.87 -13.45
CA GLU A 179 48.42 -26.22 -13.84
C GLU A 179 48.58 -26.52 -15.34
N ILE A 180 48.78 -25.49 -16.19
CA ILE A 180 49.01 -25.67 -17.62
C ILE A 180 50.50 -25.57 -17.94
N ARG A 181 51.23 -26.67 -17.70
CA ARG A 181 52.49 -26.92 -18.43
C ARG A 181 52.19 -27.68 -19.72
N LEU A 182 52.54 -27.10 -20.85
CA LEU A 182 52.57 -27.80 -22.14
C LEU A 182 53.63 -28.92 -22.09
N PRO A 183 53.34 -30.12 -22.65
CA PRO A 183 54.34 -31.17 -22.74
C PRO A 183 55.36 -30.80 -23.83
N GLY A 184 56.61 -30.50 -23.46
CA GLY A 184 57.70 -30.57 -24.45
C GLY A 184 58.92 -29.65 -24.34
N GLU A 185 59.04 -28.69 -23.42
CA GLU A 185 60.24 -27.84 -23.36
C GLU A 185 61.19 -28.24 -22.22
N LYS A 186 62.32 -28.85 -22.60
CA LYS A 186 63.48 -29.08 -21.74
C LYS A 186 64.48 -27.92 -21.93
N GLY A 187 64.86 -27.29 -20.81
CA GLY A 187 66.21 -26.72 -20.63
C GLY A 187 66.29 -25.22 -20.35
N GLY A 188 67.00 -24.88 -19.26
CA GLY A 188 67.75 -23.63 -19.12
C GLY A 188 67.28 -22.70 -18.01
N GLU A 189 67.97 -22.74 -16.87
CA GLU A 189 67.90 -21.71 -15.83
C GLU A 189 68.25 -20.32 -16.40
N ALA A 190 67.36 -19.34 -16.17
CA ALA A 190 67.68 -17.92 -16.17
C ALA A 190 66.77 -17.19 -15.17
N ASN A 191 67.37 -16.81 -14.04
CA ASN A 191 66.77 -16.01 -12.98
C ASN A 191 66.18 -14.69 -13.50
N PHE A 192 64.88 -14.51 -13.29
CA PHE A 192 64.29 -13.19 -13.09
C PHE A 192 63.60 -13.18 -11.73
N GLN A 193 64.41 -12.92 -10.71
CA GLN A 193 63.99 -12.59 -9.36
C GLN A 193 63.61 -11.10 -9.36
N PHE A 194 62.33 -10.78 -9.21
CA PHE A 194 61.93 -9.45 -8.75
C PHE A 194 62.00 -9.48 -7.23
N ASP A 195 63.03 -8.82 -6.71
CA ASP A 195 63.31 -8.65 -5.29
C ASP A 195 62.39 -7.56 -4.70
N TYR A 196 61.37 -8.01 -3.97
CA TYR A 196 60.68 -7.20 -2.94
C TYR A 196 60.75 -7.96 -1.61
N GLY A 197 61.97 -8.37 -1.23
CA GLY A 197 62.18 -9.17 -0.03
C GLY A 197 63.62 -9.21 0.44
N SER A 198 64.31 -8.07 0.49
CA SER A 198 65.61 -7.98 1.18
C SER A 198 65.96 -6.57 1.70
N LEU A 199 65.09 -6.03 2.55
CA LEU A 199 65.47 -5.13 3.65
C LEU A 199 64.55 -5.40 4.86
N ILE A 200 64.36 -6.68 5.19
CA ILE A 200 64.11 -7.10 6.58
C ILE A 200 65.39 -7.80 7.02
N THR A 201 66.28 -7.02 7.61
CA THR A 201 67.32 -7.54 8.50
C THR A 201 66.77 -7.53 9.91
N ALA A 202 66.85 -8.69 10.56
CA ALA A 202 66.46 -9.02 11.94
C ALA A 202 64.99 -9.42 12.13
N GLU A 203 64.79 -10.52 12.87
CA GLU A 203 63.53 -10.98 13.42
C GLU A 203 62.86 -9.86 14.22
N ASP A 204 61.86 -9.20 13.65
CA ASP A 204 61.15 -8.09 14.30
C ASP A 204 59.70 -8.50 14.56
N GLY A 205 59.28 -8.44 15.83
CA GLY A 205 57.94 -8.81 16.30
C GLY A 205 56.83 -7.87 15.81
N GLU A 206 55.57 -8.18 16.15
CA GLU A 206 54.44 -7.30 15.85
C GLU A 206 54.57 -5.93 16.55
N CYS A 207 54.12 -4.87 15.86
CA CYS A 207 54.12 -3.51 16.41
C CYS A 207 53.23 -3.43 17.67
N PRO A 208 53.76 -2.95 18.81
CA PRO A 208 53.01 -2.91 20.07
C PRO A 208 51.99 -1.76 20.15
N TYR A 209 51.95 -0.85 19.17
CA TYR A 209 51.08 0.32 19.14
C TYR A 209 50.00 0.20 18.06
N VAL A 210 48.75 0.43 18.42
CA VAL A 210 47.57 0.17 17.57
C VAL A 210 47.24 1.31 16.58
N GLY A 211 47.94 2.44 16.68
CA GLY A 211 47.76 3.61 15.82
C GLY A 211 46.45 4.37 16.12
N LEU A 212 45.76 4.82 15.07
CA LEU A 212 44.50 5.55 15.18
C LEU A 212 43.31 4.68 15.58
N ARG A 213 43.48 3.36 15.67
CA ARG A 213 42.41 2.42 16.05
C ARG A 213 42.17 2.47 17.55
N SER A 214 40.94 2.19 17.96
CA SER A 214 40.64 1.91 19.37
C SER A 214 41.20 0.54 19.77
N PHE A 215 41.76 0.43 20.98
CA PHE A 215 42.10 -0.88 21.56
C PHE A 215 40.86 -1.78 21.68
N GLY A 216 40.92 -2.96 21.06
CA GLY A 216 39.92 -4.02 21.15
C GLY A 216 40.24 -5.03 22.26
N LYS A 217 39.43 -6.08 22.37
CA LYS A 217 39.63 -7.17 23.35
C LYS A 217 40.93 -7.93 23.10
N GLU A 218 41.30 -8.07 21.83
CA GLU A 218 42.54 -8.69 21.35
C GLU A 218 43.80 -7.93 21.78
N ASN A 219 43.68 -6.63 22.07
CA ASN A 219 44.80 -5.80 22.49
C ASN A 219 44.93 -5.68 24.02
N ALA A 220 44.18 -6.49 24.80
CA ALA A 220 44.19 -6.40 26.26
C ALA A 220 45.59 -6.55 26.88
N SER A 221 46.46 -7.35 26.27
CA SER A 221 47.86 -7.54 26.70
C SER A 221 48.77 -6.33 26.42
N LEU A 222 48.32 -5.41 25.56
CA LEU A 222 49.05 -4.20 25.15
C LEU A 222 48.43 -2.92 25.74
N PHE A 223 47.36 -3.04 26.54
CA PHE A 223 46.63 -1.92 27.11
C PHE A 223 47.10 -1.61 28.54
N PHE A 224 47.90 -0.56 28.71
CA PHE A 224 48.52 -0.19 29.97
C PHE A 224 48.21 1.24 30.41
N GLY A 225 48.44 1.54 31.70
CA GLY A 225 48.33 2.88 32.27
C GLY A 225 46.89 3.27 32.67
N ARG A 226 45.93 2.36 32.60
CA ARG A 226 44.53 2.58 33.02
C ARG A 226 44.05 1.53 34.04
N GLU A 227 44.96 0.83 34.70
CA GLU A 227 44.65 -0.30 35.58
C GLU A 227 43.77 0.11 36.76
N SER A 228 44.05 1.26 37.40
CA SER A 228 43.29 1.77 38.54
C SER A 228 41.83 2.07 38.19
N ILE A 229 41.60 2.78 37.10
CA ILE A 229 40.25 3.13 36.65
C ILE A 229 39.49 1.91 36.11
N THR A 230 40.18 0.97 35.44
CA THR A 230 39.60 -0.32 35.03
C THR A 230 39.13 -1.12 36.24
N GLN A 231 39.95 -1.22 37.30
CA GLN A 231 39.55 -1.89 38.54
C GLN A 231 38.34 -1.21 39.21
N GLN A 232 38.29 0.13 39.20
CA GLN A 232 37.14 0.87 39.73
C GLN A 232 35.85 0.57 38.96
N LEU A 233 35.90 0.53 37.62
CA LEU A 233 34.75 0.19 36.78
C LEU A 233 34.29 -1.25 37.02
N VAL A 234 35.22 -2.21 37.05
CA VAL A 234 34.94 -3.62 37.33
C VAL A 234 34.27 -3.79 38.70
N ALA A 235 34.79 -3.14 39.75
CA ALA A 235 34.22 -3.22 41.09
C ALA A 235 32.78 -2.69 41.15
N ARG A 236 32.45 -1.63 40.39
CA ARG A 236 31.06 -1.12 40.31
C ARG A 236 30.13 -2.07 39.58
N ILE A 237 30.58 -2.67 38.47
CA ILE A 237 29.80 -3.68 37.74
C ILE A 237 29.50 -4.87 38.67
N GLN A 238 30.49 -5.35 39.41
CA GLN A 238 30.33 -6.47 40.35
C GLN A 238 29.32 -6.16 41.46
N ARG A 239 29.31 -4.95 42.03
CA ARG A 239 28.30 -4.52 43.02
C ARG A 239 26.88 -4.51 42.42
N GLY A 240 26.74 -4.07 41.17
CA GLY A 240 25.45 -4.12 40.47
C GLY A 240 24.95 -5.55 40.26
N VAL A 241 25.85 -6.48 39.89
CA VAL A 241 25.52 -7.90 39.72
C VAL A 241 25.17 -8.57 41.06
N ALA A 242 25.82 -8.18 42.16
CA ALA A 242 25.54 -8.68 43.51
C ALA A 242 24.16 -8.25 44.06
N GLY A 243 23.45 -7.35 43.38
CA GLY A 243 22.12 -6.87 43.76
C GLY A 243 22.11 -5.61 44.62
N ASP A 244 23.26 -5.00 44.88
CA ASP A 244 23.36 -3.78 45.70
C ASP A 244 22.91 -2.52 44.94
N HIS A 245 23.00 -2.52 43.60
CA HIS A 245 22.75 -1.36 42.72
C HIS A 245 22.17 -1.81 41.36
N SER A 246 21.58 -0.88 40.60
CA SER A 246 21.21 -1.13 39.19
C SER A 246 22.42 -1.54 38.33
N ARG A 247 22.20 -2.41 37.34
CA ARG A 247 23.23 -3.00 36.46
C ARG A 247 23.55 -2.11 35.25
N ILE A 248 23.61 -0.80 35.47
CA ILE A 248 23.95 0.21 34.47
C ILE A 248 25.18 0.99 34.93
N LEU A 249 26.11 1.26 34.02
CA LEU A 249 27.30 2.06 34.29
C LEU A 249 27.62 2.96 33.11
N ALA A 250 27.61 4.28 33.33
CA ALA A 250 28.04 5.27 32.35
C ALA A 250 29.50 5.68 32.56
N VAL A 251 30.31 5.52 31.52
CA VAL A 251 31.70 5.97 31.43
C VAL A 251 31.70 7.34 30.76
N VAL A 252 31.90 8.40 31.54
CA VAL A 252 31.77 9.79 31.10
C VAL A 252 33.15 10.41 30.92
N GLY A 253 33.40 11.16 29.85
CA GLY A 253 34.69 11.84 29.65
C GLY A 253 34.79 12.57 28.30
N GLN A 254 35.80 13.42 28.14
CA GLN A 254 36.02 14.16 26.89
C GLN A 254 36.27 13.24 25.68
N SER A 255 36.10 13.75 24.45
CA SER A 255 36.45 13.00 23.24
C SER A 255 37.95 12.64 23.24
N GLY A 256 38.30 11.46 22.73
CA GLY A 256 39.69 11.02 22.64
C GLY A 256 40.39 10.60 23.95
N CYS A 257 39.71 10.58 25.12
CA CYS A 257 40.33 10.16 26.39
C CYS A 257 40.43 8.62 26.60
N GLY A 258 39.99 7.83 25.62
CA GLY A 258 40.09 6.36 25.62
C GLY A 258 38.87 5.62 26.20
N LYS A 259 37.67 6.22 26.23
CA LYS A 259 36.44 5.62 26.79
C LYS A 259 36.08 4.25 26.19
N SER A 260 36.08 4.13 24.87
CA SER A 260 35.76 2.86 24.21
C SER A 260 36.87 1.83 24.43
N SER A 261 38.14 2.27 24.41
CA SER A 261 39.32 1.42 24.65
C SER A 261 39.36 0.87 26.08
N ILE A 262 39.06 1.67 27.11
CA ILE A 262 39.03 1.17 28.49
C ILE A 262 37.92 0.11 28.67
N VAL A 263 36.78 0.26 28.01
CA VAL A 263 35.71 -0.75 28.09
C VAL A 263 36.13 -2.03 27.36
N HIS A 264 36.55 -1.94 26.10
CA HIS A 264 36.88 -3.11 25.27
C HIS A 264 38.15 -3.86 25.67
N ALA A 265 39.24 -3.15 25.98
CA ALA A 265 40.55 -3.74 26.28
C ALA A 265 40.83 -3.87 27.78
N GLY A 266 40.16 -3.07 28.62
CA GLY A 266 40.32 -3.12 30.07
C GLY A 266 39.19 -3.88 30.77
N VAL A 267 37.98 -3.33 30.75
CA VAL A 267 36.84 -3.80 31.56
C VAL A 267 36.35 -5.16 31.09
N VAL A 268 36.05 -5.33 29.80
CA VAL A 268 35.47 -6.55 29.23
C VAL A 268 36.36 -7.78 29.46
N PRO A 269 37.68 -7.75 29.18
CA PRO A 269 38.57 -8.88 29.48
C PRO A 269 38.65 -9.18 30.98
N SER A 270 38.63 -8.13 31.83
CA SER A 270 38.69 -8.28 33.29
C SER A 270 37.45 -8.95 33.86
N ILE A 271 36.24 -8.58 33.40
CA ILE A 271 34.97 -9.17 33.86
C ILE A 271 34.67 -10.53 33.24
N GLN A 272 35.21 -10.85 32.05
CA GLN A 272 35.10 -12.17 31.43
C GLN A 272 36.16 -13.17 31.94
N SER A 273 37.02 -12.77 32.86
CA SER A 273 37.93 -13.70 33.53
C SER A 273 37.15 -14.73 34.35
N LYS A 274 37.63 -15.98 34.46
CA LYS A 274 36.95 -17.04 35.23
C LYS A 274 36.69 -16.67 36.70
N ALA A 275 37.41 -15.70 37.25
CA ALA A 275 37.31 -15.27 38.64
C ALA A 275 36.09 -14.36 38.93
N SER A 276 35.52 -13.70 37.92
CA SER A 276 34.46 -12.69 38.08
C SER A 276 33.03 -13.22 37.87
N GLY A 277 32.86 -14.45 37.39
CA GLY A 277 31.54 -15.11 37.24
C GLY A 277 30.63 -14.50 36.17
N ILE A 278 31.12 -13.57 35.35
CA ILE A 278 30.38 -12.96 34.23
C ILE A 278 30.97 -13.51 32.93
N THR A 279 30.31 -14.49 32.33
CA THR A 279 30.81 -15.23 31.15
C THR A 279 30.01 -14.98 29.87
N GLY A 280 28.95 -14.17 29.95
CA GLY A 280 28.04 -13.95 28.82
C GLY A 280 28.66 -13.15 27.66
N PRO A 281 27.99 -13.16 26.50
CA PRO A 281 28.46 -12.47 25.31
C PRO A 281 28.43 -10.95 25.47
N ILE A 282 29.21 -10.26 24.63
CA ILE A 282 29.17 -8.80 24.49
C ILE A 282 28.42 -8.41 23.22
N ILE A 283 27.37 -7.61 23.38
CA ILE A 283 26.65 -6.94 22.32
C ILE A 283 27.13 -5.49 22.32
N ALA A 284 28.08 -5.18 21.45
CA ALA A 284 28.59 -3.83 21.27
C ALA A 284 27.80 -3.12 20.16
N ILE A 285 27.20 -1.97 20.47
CA ILE A 285 26.43 -1.17 19.53
C ILE A 285 26.83 0.30 19.61
N LYS A 286 26.71 0.99 18.48
CA LYS A 286 26.72 2.45 18.40
C LYS A 286 25.31 2.90 17.95
N PRO A 287 24.62 3.78 18.69
CA PRO A 287 23.21 4.10 18.43
C PRO A 287 22.92 4.59 17.00
N GLY A 288 23.72 5.50 16.45
CA GLY A 288 23.45 6.10 15.15
C GLY A 288 22.14 6.89 15.10
N SER A 289 21.59 7.05 13.88
CA SER A 289 20.27 7.64 13.62
C SER A 289 19.12 6.73 14.07
N ASP A 290 19.33 5.40 14.07
CA ASP A 290 18.29 4.36 14.21
C ASP A 290 18.67 3.39 15.33
N PRO A 291 18.57 3.83 16.59
CA PRO A 291 19.16 3.13 17.71
C PRO A 291 18.49 1.78 18.00
N ILE A 292 17.18 1.64 17.74
CA ILE A 292 16.48 0.37 17.96
C ILE A 292 16.90 -0.68 16.94
N ASP A 293 17.02 -0.30 15.66
CA ASP A 293 17.43 -1.23 14.60
C ASP A 293 18.87 -1.72 14.83
N ARG A 294 19.75 -0.85 15.31
CA ARG A 294 21.13 -1.21 15.68
C ARG A 294 21.18 -2.16 16.88
N LEU A 295 20.32 -1.95 17.87
CA LEU A 295 20.18 -2.86 19.01
C LEU A 295 19.65 -4.23 18.55
N ALA A 296 18.61 -4.26 17.73
CA ALA A 296 18.04 -5.49 17.18
C ALA A 296 19.07 -6.30 16.37
N ALA A 297 19.82 -5.62 15.48
CA ALA A 297 20.89 -6.26 14.70
C ALA A 297 21.99 -6.84 15.60
N GLY A 298 22.45 -6.08 16.59
CA GLY A 298 23.46 -6.53 17.55
C GLY A 298 23.02 -7.74 18.37
N LEU A 299 21.73 -7.79 18.76
CA LEU A 299 21.13 -8.94 19.45
C LEU A 299 21.11 -10.17 18.55
N ILE A 300 20.61 -10.06 17.32
CA ILE A 300 20.51 -11.20 16.38
C ILE A 300 21.89 -11.77 16.05
N ALA A 301 22.87 -10.90 15.79
CA ALA A 301 24.22 -11.32 15.41
C ALA A 301 24.98 -12.06 16.53
N LYS A 302 24.58 -11.90 17.80
CA LYS A 302 25.30 -12.45 18.96
C LYS A 302 24.53 -13.47 19.78
N LEU A 303 23.21 -13.53 19.69
CA LEU A 303 22.38 -14.35 20.58
C LEU A 303 21.85 -15.65 19.96
N GLU A 304 22.32 -16.07 18.77
CA GLU A 304 21.92 -17.33 18.09
C GLU A 304 20.45 -17.71 18.31
N LEU A 305 19.56 -16.74 18.10
CA LEU A 305 18.13 -16.91 18.39
C LEU A 305 17.57 -18.04 17.52
N PRO A 306 16.70 -18.92 18.05
CA PRO A 306 16.16 -20.05 17.29
C PRO A 306 15.45 -19.57 16.03
N ALA A 307 15.54 -20.30 14.91
CA ALA A 307 14.98 -19.92 13.60
C ALA A 307 13.45 -19.62 13.60
N ASN A 308 12.77 -19.97 14.69
CA ASN A 308 11.34 -19.76 14.93
C ASN A 308 11.06 -18.43 15.65
N ALA A 309 12.09 -17.78 16.19
CA ALA A 309 12.04 -16.47 16.84
C ALA A 309 12.24 -15.41 15.76
N SER A 310 11.10 -14.86 15.32
CA SER A 310 10.88 -13.52 14.75
C SER A 310 11.95 -12.93 13.81
N SER A 311 11.52 -12.52 12.62
CA SER A 311 12.38 -11.80 11.67
C SER A 311 12.98 -10.53 12.29
N PHE A 312 14.06 -10.00 11.70
CA PHE A 312 14.68 -8.74 12.15
C PHE A 312 13.63 -7.62 12.37
N ARG A 313 12.65 -7.52 11.46
CA ARG A 313 11.56 -6.53 11.53
C ARG A 313 10.69 -6.72 12.78
N ASP A 314 10.45 -7.96 13.18
CA ASP A 314 9.62 -8.28 14.34
C ASP A 314 10.31 -7.88 15.65
N ILE A 315 11.60 -8.19 15.81
CA ILE A 315 12.38 -7.82 17.02
C ILE A 315 12.48 -6.30 17.14
N ALA A 316 12.75 -5.60 16.02
CA ALA A 316 12.83 -4.16 16.03
C ALA A 316 11.47 -3.50 16.32
N ALA A 317 10.36 -4.08 15.86
CA ALA A 317 9.01 -3.61 16.19
C ALA A 317 8.68 -3.84 17.68
N GLU A 318 9.02 -5.01 18.24
CA GLU A 318 8.83 -5.30 19.66
C GLU A 318 9.63 -4.37 20.57
N LEU A 319 10.89 -4.08 20.22
CA LEU A 319 11.74 -3.14 20.96
C LEU A 319 11.19 -1.71 20.93
N ARG A 320 10.54 -1.29 19.83
CA ARG A 320 9.87 0.02 19.74
C ARG A 320 8.62 0.10 20.62
N GLY A 321 7.87 -1.00 20.72
CA GLY A 321 6.55 -1.05 21.37
C GLY A 321 6.55 -1.44 22.86
N ASP A 322 7.56 -2.19 23.33
CA ASP A 322 7.63 -2.70 24.71
C ASP A 322 9.05 -2.57 25.30
N GLU A 323 9.19 -1.79 26.37
CA GLU A 323 10.44 -1.59 27.14
C GLU A 323 10.99 -2.87 27.77
N ARG A 324 10.17 -3.92 27.89
CA ARG A 324 10.54 -5.20 28.49
C ARG A 324 11.24 -6.14 27.52
N THR A 325 11.16 -5.86 26.22
CA THR A 325 11.62 -6.72 25.14
C THR A 325 13.10 -7.03 25.27
N LEU A 326 13.96 -6.03 25.49
CA LEU A 326 15.39 -6.27 25.67
C LEU A 326 15.66 -7.24 26.82
N SER A 327 15.03 -7.02 27.99
CA SER A 327 15.22 -7.93 29.12
C SER A 327 14.76 -9.35 28.80
N ARG A 328 13.65 -9.53 28.09
CA ARG A 328 13.13 -10.84 27.69
C ARG A 328 14.10 -11.56 26.75
N LEU A 329 14.63 -10.87 25.76
CA LEU A 329 15.59 -11.42 24.80
C LEU A 329 16.91 -11.82 25.48
N LEU A 330 17.42 -10.98 26.38
CA LEU A 330 18.60 -11.31 27.17
C LEU A 330 18.37 -12.54 28.06
N GLN A 331 17.19 -12.67 28.68
CA GLN A 331 16.80 -13.86 29.45
C GLN A 331 16.77 -15.13 28.61
N LEU A 332 16.16 -15.08 27.43
CA LEU A 332 16.07 -16.24 26.53
C LEU A 332 17.44 -16.74 26.08
N SER A 333 18.39 -15.82 25.85
CA SER A 333 19.74 -16.18 25.41
C SER A 333 20.58 -16.92 26.45
N SER A 334 20.30 -16.78 27.75
CA SER A 334 21.02 -17.52 28.79
C SER A 334 20.74 -19.01 28.83
N HIS A 335 19.74 -19.49 28.09
CA HIS A 335 19.35 -20.89 28.04
C HIS A 335 19.79 -21.58 26.74
N ILE A 336 20.45 -20.86 25.82
CA ILE A 336 20.82 -21.32 24.49
C ILE A 336 22.33 -21.09 24.29
N GLY A 337 23.15 -22.11 24.61
CA GLY A 337 24.60 -22.11 24.36
C GLY A 337 25.48 -22.56 25.54
N GLU A 338 26.81 -22.56 25.35
CA GLU A 338 27.84 -22.88 26.37
C GLU A 338 28.02 -21.76 27.44
N TYR A 339 27.27 -20.66 27.34
CA TYR A 339 27.44 -19.46 28.17
C TYR A 339 26.41 -19.41 29.31
N ASP A 340 26.81 -19.84 30.50
CA ASP A 340 26.01 -19.71 31.73
C ASP A 340 26.37 -18.37 32.41
N GLY A 341 25.73 -17.25 32.04
CA GLY A 341 26.09 -15.93 32.61
C GLY A 341 25.37 -14.68 32.09
N ASN A 342 25.65 -13.53 32.72
CA ASN A 342 25.07 -12.22 32.36
C ASN A 342 25.62 -11.71 31.01
N THR A 343 24.73 -11.20 30.14
CA THR A 343 25.07 -10.59 28.85
C THR A 343 25.43 -9.11 29.01
N ILE A 344 26.51 -8.68 28.37
CA ILE A 344 26.97 -7.28 28.42
C ILE A 344 26.44 -6.56 27.17
N VAL A 345 25.61 -5.54 27.38
CA VAL A 345 25.21 -4.61 26.32
C VAL A 345 26.08 -3.36 26.46
N PHE A 346 27.02 -3.20 25.54
CA PHE A 346 27.89 -2.05 25.47
C PHE A 346 27.38 -1.06 24.43
N VAL A 347 26.93 0.11 24.89
CA VAL A 347 26.51 1.21 24.03
C VAL A 347 27.62 2.24 23.98
N ASP A 348 28.40 2.19 22.90
CA ASP A 348 29.48 3.14 22.63
C ASP A 348 28.89 4.43 22.04
N GLN A 349 29.47 5.58 22.40
CA GLN A 349 29.02 6.91 21.98
C GLN A 349 27.51 7.17 22.16
N PHE A 350 27.05 7.05 23.41
CA PHE A 350 25.65 7.25 23.78
C PHE A 350 25.11 8.65 23.40
N GLU A 351 25.98 9.65 23.28
CA GLU A 351 25.62 10.97 22.76
C GLU A 351 25.00 10.96 21.36
N GLU A 352 25.27 9.93 20.52
CA GLU A 352 24.70 9.80 19.18
C GLU A 352 23.15 9.81 19.20
N LEU A 353 22.53 9.36 20.30
CA LEU A 353 21.07 9.44 20.49
C LEU A 353 20.54 10.88 20.49
N PHE A 354 21.34 11.84 20.94
CA PHE A 354 20.91 13.24 21.05
C PHE A 354 21.35 14.06 19.83
N THR A 355 22.38 13.61 19.11
CA THR A 355 22.96 14.34 17.98
C THR A 355 22.55 13.80 16.60
N LEU A 356 22.21 12.51 16.50
CA LEU A 356 21.92 11.82 15.23
C LEU A 356 20.46 11.33 15.15
N CYS A 357 19.88 10.85 16.25
CA CYS A 357 18.50 10.37 16.27
C CYS A 357 17.50 11.54 16.38
N VAL A 358 16.72 11.76 15.32
CA VAL A 358 15.73 12.85 15.24
C VAL A 358 14.40 12.46 15.92
N ASP A 359 14.00 11.18 15.83
CA ASP A 359 12.76 10.71 16.45
C ASP A 359 12.90 10.55 17.97
N ARG A 360 12.21 11.42 18.70
CA ARG A 360 12.15 11.39 20.17
C ARG A 360 11.50 10.11 20.70
N ARG A 361 10.53 9.53 19.98
CA ARG A 361 9.86 8.29 20.41
C ARG A 361 10.82 7.12 20.34
N GLU A 362 11.46 6.93 19.19
CA GLU A 362 12.48 5.88 19.03
C GLU A 362 13.62 6.02 20.05
N ARG A 363 14.11 7.25 20.25
CA ARG A 363 15.13 7.55 21.27
C ARG A 363 14.68 7.15 22.68
N ASN A 364 13.45 7.47 23.07
CA ASN A 364 12.93 7.12 24.39
C ASN A 364 12.76 5.60 24.52
N SER A 365 12.16 4.92 23.53
CA SER A 365 12.02 3.45 23.54
C SER A 365 13.37 2.75 23.70
N PHE A 366 14.43 3.27 23.07
CA PHE A 366 15.78 2.71 23.22
C PHE A 366 16.30 2.87 24.66
N ILE A 367 16.15 4.07 25.24
CA ILE A 367 16.56 4.35 26.63
C ILE A 367 15.75 3.50 27.61
N ASP A 368 14.43 3.41 27.44
CA ASP A 368 13.52 2.65 28.29
C ASP A 368 13.89 1.16 28.32
N ASN A 369 14.21 0.56 27.18
CA ASN A 369 14.69 -0.82 27.10
C ASN A 369 15.97 -1.06 27.93
N LEU A 370 16.95 -0.16 27.82
CA LEU A 370 18.22 -0.25 28.57
C LEU A 370 17.99 -0.07 30.08
N VAL A 371 17.18 0.91 30.45
CA VAL A 371 16.86 1.23 31.83
C VAL A 371 16.11 0.07 32.48
N TYR A 372 15.07 -0.46 31.82
CA TYR A 372 14.30 -1.59 32.32
C TYR A 372 15.17 -2.84 32.49
N ALA A 373 15.99 -3.18 31.48
CA ALA A 373 16.90 -4.32 31.56
C ALA A 373 17.93 -4.20 32.72
N SER A 374 18.32 -2.97 33.06
CA SER A 374 19.31 -2.72 34.12
C SER A 374 18.76 -2.67 35.55
N THR A 375 17.45 -2.45 35.72
CA THR A 375 16.81 -2.23 37.05
C THR A 375 16.18 -3.49 37.63
N LEU A 376 16.09 -4.56 36.86
CA LEU A 376 15.59 -5.85 37.32
C LEU A 376 16.54 -6.53 38.32
N ALA A 377 16.05 -6.80 39.53
CA ALA A 377 16.84 -7.41 40.62
C ALA A 377 17.48 -8.77 40.26
N ARG A 378 16.88 -9.52 39.33
CA ARG A 378 17.41 -10.78 38.75
C ARG A 378 17.58 -10.71 37.23
N GLY A 379 17.78 -9.51 36.69
CA GLY A 379 18.05 -9.33 35.26
C GLY A 379 19.37 -10.01 34.85
N GLN A 380 19.52 -10.30 33.56
CA GLN A 380 20.76 -10.87 33.01
C GLN A 380 21.55 -9.86 32.17
N GLY A 381 21.03 -8.65 31.96
CA GLY A 381 21.71 -7.58 31.25
C GLY A 381 22.63 -6.75 32.15
N ILE A 382 23.86 -6.55 31.71
CA ILE A 382 24.78 -5.54 32.25
C ILE A 382 24.92 -4.46 31.17
N ILE A 383 24.47 -3.25 31.48
CA ILE A 383 24.49 -2.13 30.53
C ILE A 383 25.71 -1.25 30.82
N ILE A 384 26.59 -1.10 29.83
CA ILE A 384 27.72 -0.17 29.88
C ILE A 384 27.50 0.89 28.81
N LEU A 385 27.51 2.16 29.19
CA LEU A 385 27.38 3.29 28.26
C LEU A 385 28.68 4.07 28.26
N THR A 386 29.13 4.59 27.12
CA THR A 386 30.11 5.67 27.10
C THR A 386 29.45 6.96 26.65
N LEU A 387 29.75 8.07 27.32
CA LEU A 387 29.12 9.35 27.05
C LEU A 387 30.14 10.48 27.09
N ARG A 388 30.04 11.45 26.18
CA ARG A 388 30.85 12.67 26.30
C ARG A 388 30.35 13.56 27.44
N ALA A 389 31.29 14.21 28.14
CA ALA A 389 30.98 15.03 29.31
C ALA A 389 30.09 16.24 29.01
N ASP A 390 30.19 16.82 27.81
CA ASP A 390 29.35 17.92 27.29
C ASP A 390 27.89 17.48 27.04
N HIS A 391 27.67 16.22 26.69
CA HIS A 391 26.34 15.64 26.47
C HIS A 391 25.71 15.00 27.71
N TYR A 392 26.38 15.03 28.87
CA TYR A 392 25.80 14.51 30.13
C TYR A 392 24.48 15.22 30.50
N GLY A 393 24.36 16.51 30.19
CA GLY A 393 23.14 17.29 30.41
C GLY A 393 21.96 16.81 29.56
N SER A 394 22.19 16.32 28.34
CA SER A 394 21.14 15.83 27.43
C SER A 394 20.41 14.60 28.00
N CYS A 395 21.07 13.80 28.85
CA CYS A 395 20.41 12.69 29.54
C CYS A 395 19.32 13.14 30.53
N SER A 396 19.28 14.43 30.92
CA SER A 396 18.21 14.96 31.77
C SER A 396 16.86 15.07 31.06
N GLU A 397 16.83 15.01 29.72
CA GLU A 397 15.59 14.97 28.94
C GLU A 397 14.77 13.71 29.22
N HIS A 398 15.40 12.64 29.73
CA HIS A 398 14.75 11.38 30.06
C HIS A 398 14.67 11.16 31.58
N SER A 399 13.47 11.23 32.15
CA SER A 399 13.26 11.28 33.61
C SER A 399 13.89 10.12 34.39
N THR A 400 13.71 8.87 33.96
CA THR A 400 14.24 7.69 34.67
C THR A 400 15.77 7.61 34.57
N LEU A 401 16.33 7.99 33.42
CA LEU A 401 17.78 8.00 33.19
C LEU A 401 18.45 9.09 34.05
N ALA A 402 17.82 10.25 34.16
CA ALA A 402 18.26 11.37 35.00
C ALA A 402 18.33 11.02 36.49
N GLN A 403 17.47 10.09 36.97
CA GLN A 403 17.50 9.60 38.34
C GLN A 403 18.58 8.54 38.59
N LEU A 404 18.86 7.70 37.57
CA LEU A 404 19.82 6.60 37.68
C LEU A 404 21.28 7.06 37.52
N LEU A 405 21.57 7.86 36.49
CA LEU A 405 22.96 8.19 36.12
C LEU A 405 23.79 8.86 37.22
N PRO A 406 23.28 9.76 38.10
CA PRO A 406 24.10 10.41 39.12
C PRO A 406 24.87 9.44 40.04
N ASN A 407 24.28 8.29 40.36
CA ASN A 407 24.90 7.26 41.21
C ASN A 407 25.64 6.18 40.40
N HIS A 408 25.45 6.16 39.08
CA HIS A 408 25.85 5.08 38.18
C HIS A 408 26.77 5.56 37.05
N ASN A 409 27.54 6.63 37.28
CA ASN A 409 28.54 7.13 36.33
C ASN A 409 29.95 7.19 36.93
N VAL A 410 30.96 7.01 36.09
CA VAL A 410 32.38 7.23 36.41
C VAL A 410 32.94 8.24 35.41
N LEU A 411 33.41 9.36 35.94
CA LEU A 411 34.10 10.38 35.15
C LEU A 411 35.57 9.99 34.94
N ILE A 412 35.98 9.85 33.68
CA ILE A 412 37.35 9.58 33.28
C ILE A 412 37.99 10.86 32.76
N GLY A 413 39.06 11.28 33.43
CA GLY A 413 39.90 12.41 33.03
C GLY A 413 40.98 12.04 32.01
N ALA A 414 41.78 13.03 31.63
CA ALA A 414 43.02 12.81 30.92
C ALA A 414 43.94 11.84 31.70
N MET A 415 44.80 11.11 30.99
CA MET A 415 45.81 10.29 31.65
C MET A 415 46.79 11.16 32.41
N THR A 416 47.20 10.72 33.59
CA THR A 416 48.30 11.39 34.31
C THR A 416 49.64 11.11 33.61
N ASP A 417 50.67 11.92 33.88
CA ASP A 417 52.00 11.71 33.29
C ASP A 417 52.57 10.32 33.61
N ASP A 418 52.27 9.77 34.79
CA ASP A 418 52.68 8.42 35.17
C ASP A 418 51.90 7.34 34.41
N GLU A 419 50.59 7.53 34.25
CA GLU A 419 49.75 6.65 33.42
C GLU A 419 50.23 6.66 31.96
N LEU A 420 50.53 7.84 31.40
CA LEU A 420 51.07 8.00 30.04
C LEU A 420 52.43 7.33 29.88
N ARG A 421 53.34 7.50 30.84
CA ARG A 421 54.65 6.85 30.82
C ARG A 421 54.52 5.34 30.78
N VAL A 422 53.64 4.77 31.60
CA VAL A 422 53.37 3.32 31.59
C VAL A 422 52.78 2.89 30.24
N ALA A 423 51.83 3.64 29.68
CA ALA A 423 51.21 3.35 28.38
C ALA A 423 52.17 3.45 27.19
N ILE A 424 53.23 4.25 27.29
CA ILE A 424 54.28 4.37 26.26
C ILE A 424 55.34 3.27 26.43
N GLU A 425 55.86 3.10 27.65
CA GLU A 425 57.03 2.25 27.85
C GLU A 425 56.74 0.75 27.95
N GLN A 426 55.59 0.35 28.52
CA GLN A 426 55.31 -1.08 28.72
C GLN A 426 55.08 -1.83 27.40
N PRO A 427 54.31 -1.32 26.42
CA PRO A 427 54.22 -1.97 25.11
C PRO A 427 55.57 -2.08 24.41
N ALA A 428 56.42 -1.05 24.49
CA ALA A 428 57.78 -1.10 23.93
C ALA A 428 58.61 -2.23 24.56
N LYS A 429 58.56 -2.38 25.89
CA LYS A 429 59.29 -3.43 26.63
C LYS A 429 58.84 -4.83 26.21
N LEU A 430 57.55 -5.05 25.95
CA LEU A 430 57.02 -6.34 25.49
C LEU A 430 57.52 -6.74 24.09
N SER A 431 57.73 -5.76 23.20
CA SER A 431 58.27 -5.99 21.85
C SER A 431 59.79 -5.79 21.76
N ASN A 432 60.52 -5.89 22.88
CA ASN A 432 61.98 -5.70 22.95
C ASN A 432 62.48 -4.37 22.34
N CYS A 433 61.66 -3.31 22.38
CA CYS A 433 62.02 -1.99 21.91
C CYS A 433 62.49 -1.11 23.07
N VAL A 434 63.57 -0.37 22.85
CA VAL A 434 64.13 0.62 23.80
C VAL A 434 63.75 2.01 23.33
N ILE A 435 63.37 2.88 24.26
CA ILE A 435 63.07 4.28 23.99
C ILE A 435 64.28 5.12 24.36
N GLU A 436 64.74 5.98 23.44
CA GLU A 436 65.85 6.90 23.71
C GLU A 436 65.55 7.80 24.92
N ARG A 437 66.58 8.04 25.75
CA ARG A 437 66.43 8.76 27.02
C ARG A 437 65.88 10.16 26.79
N GLY A 438 64.73 10.46 27.39
CA GLY A 438 64.08 11.78 27.32
C GLY A 438 63.01 11.89 26.22
N LEU A 439 62.86 10.88 25.35
CA LEU A 439 61.83 10.87 24.31
C LEU A 439 60.41 10.70 24.89
N THR A 440 60.22 9.86 25.90
CA THR A 440 58.92 9.70 26.58
C THR A 440 58.43 11.02 27.19
N GLU A 441 59.29 11.73 27.91
CA GLU A 441 59.01 13.03 28.53
C GLU A 441 58.67 14.09 27.48
N ARG A 442 59.36 14.06 26.33
CA ARG A 442 59.07 14.93 25.20
C ARG A 442 57.69 14.62 24.60
N LEU A 443 57.36 13.36 24.38
CA LEU A 443 56.04 12.92 23.90
C LEU A 443 54.90 13.33 24.85
N ILE A 444 55.10 13.17 26.17
CA ILE A 444 54.14 13.59 27.20
C ILE A 444 53.97 15.11 27.20
N THR A 445 55.07 15.87 27.11
CA THR A 445 55.03 17.34 27.06
C THR A 445 54.25 17.84 25.84
N ASP A 446 54.53 17.27 24.66
CA ASP A 446 53.86 17.62 23.41
C ASP A 446 52.37 17.25 23.45
N LEU A 447 52.01 16.13 24.10
CA LEU A 447 50.63 15.71 24.28
C LEU A 447 49.85 16.62 25.24
N ASN A 448 50.45 17.00 26.36
CA ASN A 448 49.82 17.86 27.38
C ASN A 448 49.52 19.28 26.87
N SER A 449 50.16 19.70 25.76
CA SER A 449 49.86 20.98 25.11
C SER A 449 48.43 21.07 24.52
N ARG A 450 47.78 19.92 24.23
CA ARG A 450 46.39 19.85 23.75
C ARG A 450 45.68 18.57 24.26
N PRO A 451 44.73 18.68 25.21
CA PRO A 451 43.99 17.53 25.73
C PRO A 451 43.12 16.87 24.64
N GLY A 452 43.01 15.53 24.65
CA GLY A 452 42.18 14.75 23.71
C GLY A 452 42.93 13.94 22.64
N SER A 453 44.26 13.90 22.70
CA SER A 453 45.14 13.44 21.61
C SER A 453 45.75 12.04 21.80
N LEU A 454 45.15 11.15 22.60
CA LEU A 454 45.67 9.77 22.80
C LEU A 454 45.78 8.95 21.50
N PRO A 455 44.83 9.02 20.54
CA PRO A 455 44.97 8.36 19.25
C PRO A 455 46.13 8.93 18.42
N LEU A 456 46.41 10.23 18.56
CA LEU A 456 47.56 10.88 17.92
C LEU A 456 48.87 10.33 18.50
N LEU A 457 48.95 10.21 19.83
CA LEU A 457 50.09 9.58 20.50
C LEU A 457 50.32 8.15 19.98
N GLN A 458 49.26 7.33 19.90
CA GLN A 458 49.38 5.96 19.38
C GLN A 458 49.82 5.91 17.91
N HIS A 459 49.33 6.82 17.07
CA HIS A 459 49.77 6.94 15.68
C HIS A 459 51.25 7.33 15.58
N THR A 460 51.67 8.34 16.34
CA THR A 460 53.07 8.78 16.40
C THR A 460 53.98 7.66 16.90
N LEU A 461 53.60 6.93 17.95
CA LEU A 461 54.35 5.78 18.47
C LEU A 461 54.44 4.65 17.43
N GLN A 462 53.36 4.38 16.70
CA GLN A 462 53.37 3.43 15.59
C GLN A 462 54.37 3.86 14.52
N LYS A 463 54.37 5.15 14.13
CA LYS A 463 55.32 5.69 13.13
C LYS A 463 56.76 5.69 13.61
N LEU A 464 56.99 5.98 14.89
CA LEU A 464 58.31 5.84 15.53
C LEU A 464 58.78 4.39 15.49
N TRP A 465 57.90 3.44 15.74
CA TRP A 465 58.23 2.03 15.68
C TRP A 465 58.51 1.58 14.24
N GLU A 466 57.71 2.00 13.25
CA GLU A 466 57.91 1.68 11.84
C GLU A 466 59.23 2.23 11.28
N ASN A 467 59.68 3.40 11.76
CA ASN A 467 60.89 4.09 11.30
C ASN A 467 62.07 4.00 12.30
N ARG A 468 62.01 3.06 13.23
CA ARG A 468 63.02 2.89 14.29
C ARG A 468 64.39 2.49 13.74
N SER A 469 65.44 2.77 14.51
CA SER A 469 66.79 2.29 14.20
C SER A 469 67.07 1.00 15.00
N GLY A 470 66.90 -0.16 14.37
CA GLY A 470 67.01 -1.46 15.03
C GLY A 470 65.93 -1.65 16.10
N GLN A 471 66.30 -1.71 17.38
CA GLN A 471 65.36 -1.79 18.51
C GLN A 471 65.13 -0.44 19.20
N LEU A 472 65.72 0.66 18.71
CA LEU A 472 65.71 1.95 19.39
C LEU A 472 64.72 2.94 18.73
N LEU A 473 63.77 3.46 19.51
CA LEU A 473 62.94 4.62 19.13
C LEU A 473 63.71 5.91 19.45
N THR A 474 63.97 6.75 18.44
CA THR A 474 64.90 7.89 18.55
C THR A 474 64.23 9.25 18.45
N HIS A 475 64.88 10.28 19.02
CA HIS A 475 64.51 11.69 18.84
C HIS A 475 64.60 12.12 17.37
N GLU A 476 65.61 11.66 16.64
CA GLU A 476 65.79 11.98 15.22
C GLU A 476 64.58 11.52 14.39
N CYS A 477 64.11 10.29 14.64
CA CYS A 477 62.92 9.76 13.99
C CYS A 477 61.66 10.56 14.38
N TYR A 478 61.56 11.02 15.62
CA TYR A 478 60.45 11.84 16.08
C TYR A 478 60.40 13.20 15.38
N ASP A 479 61.56 13.83 15.17
CA ASP A 479 61.67 15.09 14.44
C ASP A 479 61.39 14.90 12.94
N SER A 480 61.85 13.79 12.33
CA SER A 480 61.64 13.52 10.91
C SER A 480 60.19 13.25 10.52
N ILE A 481 59.37 12.73 11.45
CA ILE A 481 57.93 12.55 11.25
C ILE A 481 57.12 13.81 11.61
N GLY A 482 57.78 14.94 11.91
CA GLY A 482 57.10 16.20 12.25
C GLY A 482 56.53 16.27 13.67
N GLY A 483 57.04 15.43 14.58
CA GLY A 483 56.58 15.34 15.97
C GLY A 483 55.16 14.78 16.10
N LEU A 484 54.54 14.97 17.27
CA LEU A 484 53.22 14.44 17.59
C LEU A 484 52.13 14.91 16.62
N HIS A 485 52.13 16.20 16.26
CA HIS A 485 51.11 16.80 15.41
C HIS A 485 51.38 16.59 13.92
N GLY A 486 52.62 16.77 13.48
CA GLY A 486 52.99 16.68 12.07
C GLY A 486 52.91 15.26 11.50
N ALA A 487 53.04 14.22 12.34
CA ALA A 487 53.02 12.83 11.87
C ALA A 487 51.75 12.45 11.12
N LEU A 488 50.59 12.81 11.66
CA LEU A 488 49.30 12.50 11.03
C LEU A 488 49.07 13.35 9.77
N GLU A 489 49.41 14.63 9.82
CA GLU A 489 49.26 15.55 8.69
C GLU A 489 50.16 15.14 7.52
N GLN A 490 51.43 14.85 7.78
CA GLN A 490 52.38 14.41 6.78
C GLN A 490 51.90 13.10 6.14
N TYR A 491 51.46 12.13 6.95
CA TYR A 491 50.93 10.87 6.45
C TYR A 491 49.67 11.05 5.59
N ALA A 492 48.72 11.89 6.02
CA ALA A 492 47.51 12.19 5.22
C ALA A 492 47.84 12.92 3.92
N ASN A 493 48.79 13.85 3.94
CA ASN A 493 49.27 14.56 2.74
C ASN A 493 49.98 13.60 1.77
N GLU A 494 50.84 12.70 2.25
CA GLU A 494 51.51 11.70 1.41
C GLU A 494 50.49 10.82 0.67
N ILE A 495 49.47 10.31 1.38
CA ILE A 495 48.42 9.48 0.78
C ILE A 495 47.60 10.26 -0.26
N TYR A 496 47.25 11.51 0.05
CA TYR A 496 46.49 12.37 -0.86
C TYR A 496 47.31 12.80 -2.08
N ASP A 497 48.59 13.14 -1.89
CA ASP A 497 49.46 13.64 -2.95
C ASP A 497 49.88 12.49 -3.90
N LEU A 498 49.78 11.23 -3.49
CA LEU A 498 49.92 10.04 -4.36
C LEU A 498 48.69 9.77 -5.26
N MET A 499 47.59 10.51 -5.09
CA MET A 499 46.37 10.37 -5.90
C MET A 499 46.42 11.24 -7.17
N SER A 500 45.76 10.79 -8.25
CA SER A 500 45.57 11.60 -9.47
C SER A 500 44.67 12.82 -9.22
N GLU A 501 44.65 13.80 -10.13
CA GLU A 501 43.81 15.00 -9.99
C GLU A 501 42.32 14.67 -9.84
N SER A 502 41.81 13.69 -10.59
CA SER A 502 40.43 13.21 -10.43
C SER A 502 40.20 12.57 -9.05
N GLN A 503 41.09 11.67 -8.63
CA GLN A 503 41.01 10.99 -7.33
C GLN A 503 41.10 11.97 -6.14
N ARG A 504 41.90 13.04 -6.26
CA ARG A 504 42.01 14.08 -5.24
C ARG A 504 40.71 14.84 -5.04
N SER A 505 40.00 15.17 -6.13
CA SER A 505 38.67 15.79 -6.06
C SER A 505 37.69 14.87 -5.34
N VAL A 506 37.64 13.59 -5.74
CA VAL A 506 36.77 12.58 -5.12
C VAL A 506 37.11 12.37 -3.64
N CYS A 507 38.39 12.34 -3.28
CA CYS A 507 38.86 12.21 -1.90
C CYS A 507 38.38 13.36 -1.02
N ARG A 508 38.48 14.60 -1.52
CA ARG A 508 37.94 15.78 -0.84
C ARG A 508 36.43 15.65 -0.61
N ASP A 509 35.68 15.26 -1.63
CA ASP A 509 34.22 15.15 -1.55
C ASP A 509 33.78 14.04 -0.57
N ILE A 510 34.45 12.89 -0.59
CA ILE A 510 34.23 11.81 0.37
C ILE A 510 34.49 12.30 1.80
N LEU A 511 35.65 12.89 2.07
CA LEU A 511 36.01 13.31 3.43
C LEU A 511 35.06 14.38 3.98
N LEU A 512 34.61 15.30 3.13
CA LEU A 512 33.60 16.30 3.49
C LEU A 512 32.25 15.66 3.84
N ARG A 513 31.86 14.56 3.20
CA ARG A 513 30.64 13.80 3.54
C ARG A 513 30.76 12.99 4.84
N LEU A 514 31.97 12.74 5.33
CA LEU A 514 32.24 11.99 6.56
C LEU A 514 32.43 12.88 7.80
N VAL A 515 32.08 14.18 7.72
CA VAL A 515 32.14 15.12 8.84
C VAL A 515 30.90 16.00 8.92
N ARG A 516 30.54 16.41 10.13
CA ARG A 516 29.50 17.39 10.42
C ARG A 516 30.14 18.63 11.04
N SER A 517 29.59 19.79 10.71
CA SER A 517 29.94 21.08 11.33
C SER A 517 28.65 21.81 11.68
N GLU A 518 28.47 22.14 12.96
CA GLU A 518 27.35 22.96 13.38
C GLU A 518 27.54 24.42 12.89
N ILE A 519 26.44 25.06 12.51
CA ILE A 519 26.44 26.46 12.09
C ILE A 519 26.78 27.33 13.31
N GLY A 520 27.97 27.96 13.30
CA GLY A 520 28.45 28.81 14.39
C GLY A 520 29.32 28.10 15.43
N GLY A 521 29.49 26.77 15.34
CA GLY A 521 30.40 25.99 16.17
C GLY A 521 31.84 25.95 15.62
N THR A 522 32.79 25.62 16.51
CA THR A 522 34.18 25.29 16.12
C THR A 522 34.43 23.78 16.08
N ASP A 523 33.54 22.98 16.66
CA ASP A 523 33.67 21.54 16.73
C ASP A 523 33.21 20.84 15.45
N VAL A 524 34.05 19.92 14.98
CA VAL A 524 33.78 19.01 13.87
C VAL A 524 33.52 17.64 14.46
N THR A 525 32.36 17.06 14.18
CA THR A 525 32.03 15.68 14.57
C THR A 525 32.09 14.76 13.37
N ARG A 526 32.40 13.48 13.59
CA ARG A 526 32.40 12.48 12.51
C ARG A 526 30.98 12.16 12.04
N CYS A 527 30.82 11.94 10.74
CA CYS A 527 29.60 11.44 10.11
C CYS A 527 29.84 10.05 9.51
N ARG A 528 28.80 9.22 9.50
CA ARG A 528 28.76 7.97 8.72
C ARG A 528 28.03 8.22 7.41
N ALA A 529 28.48 7.59 6.33
CA ALA A 529 27.77 7.59 5.05
C ALA A 529 27.79 6.18 4.46
N THR A 530 26.73 5.78 3.76
CA THR A 530 26.73 4.55 2.96
C THR A 530 27.59 4.77 1.70
N PHE A 531 28.08 3.69 1.09
CA PHE A 531 28.82 3.80 -0.17
C PHE A 531 28.02 4.53 -1.26
N GLU A 532 26.73 4.21 -1.40
CA GLU A 532 25.84 4.88 -2.36
C GLU A 532 25.73 6.39 -2.08
N ASN A 533 25.67 6.78 -0.79
CA ASN A 533 25.65 8.18 -0.38
C ASN A 533 27.03 8.86 -0.51
N LEU A 534 28.08 8.15 -0.93
CA LEU A 534 29.41 8.69 -1.23
C LEU A 534 29.68 8.83 -2.73
N VAL A 535 28.81 8.31 -3.60
CA VAL A 535 28.96 8.37 -5.06
C VAL A 535 28.09 9.50 -5.63
N PRO A 536 28.66 10.63 -6.08
CA PRO A 536 27.90 11.63 -6.83
C PRO A 536 27.41 11.05 -8.17
N ALA A 537 26.23 11.48 -8.64
CA ALA A 537 25.62 10.97 -9.87
C ALA A 537 26.46 11.20 -11.14
N ASN A 538 27.41 12.14 -11.11
CA ASN A 538 28.30 12.45 -12.23
C ASN A 538 29.65 11.70 -12.18
N GLN A 539 29.93 10.91 -11.14
CA GLN A 539 31.18 10.18 -10.98
C GLN A 539 31.00 8.68 -11.23
N GLN A 540 32.03 8.04 -11.77
CA GLN A 540 32.06 6.57 -11.91
C GLN A 540 32.32 5.93 -10.55
N SER A 541 31.48 4.94 -10.20
CA SER A 541 31.59 4.16 -8.96
C SER A 541 33.00 3.61 -8.73
N ASP A 542 33.70 3.21 -9.80
CA ASP A 542 35.05 2.65 -9.76
C ASP A 542 36.10 3.62 -9.20
N VAL A 543 35.97 4.92 -9.48
CA VAL A 543 36.92 5.95 -8.99
C VAL A 543 36.71 6.19 -7.50
N VAL A 544 35.45 6.25 -7.06
CA VAL A 544 35.09 6.39 -5.63
C VAL A 544 35.57 5.17 -4.85
N ALA A 545 35.35 3.96 -5.36
CA ALA A 545 35.82 2.73 -4.75
C ALA A 545 37.35 2.70 -4.61
N ALA A 546 38.11 3.06 -5.64
CA ALA A 546 39.57 3.10 -5.60
C ALA A 546 40.12 4.13 -4.59
N VAL A 547 39.45 5.28 -4.45
CA VAL A 547 39.82 6.30 -3.44
C VAL A 547 39.51 5.80 -2.03
N LEU A 548 38.33 5.20 -1.81
CA LEU A 548 37.95 4.62 -0.53
C LEU A 548 38.90 3.49 -0.12
N GLU A 549 39.25 2.58 -1.04
CA GLU A 549 40.20 1.50 -0.79
C GLU A 549 41.55 2.05 -0.32
N ARG A 550 42.05 3.11 -0.96
CA ARG A 550 43.29 3.80 -0.52
C ARG A 550 43.15 4.39 0.88
N LEU A 551 42.05 5.07 1.19
CA LEU A 551 41.80 5.66 2.51
C LEU A 551 41.63 4.60 3.61
N ILE A 552 41.04 3.45 3.28
CA ILE A 552 40.87 2.30 4.18
C ILE A 552 42.21 1.60 4.43
N ASN A 553 42.99 1.35 3.36
CA ASN A 553 44.33 0.76 3.47
C ASN A 553 45.29 1.68 4.23
N ALA A 554 45.16 2.99 4.03
CA ALA A 554 45.86 3.99 4.84
C ALA A 554 45.29 4.15 6.26
N ARG A 555 44.19 3.49 6.61
CA ARG A 555 43.53 3.57 7.92
C ARG A 555 43.13 5.01 8.30
N LEU A 556 42.84 5.86 7.32
CA LEU A 556 42.24 7.18 7.53
C LEU A 556 40.71 7.08 7.65
N VAL A 557 40.14 6.07 7.00
CA VAL A 557 38.72 5.75 6.98
C VAL A 557 38.51 4.28 7.38
N SER A 558 37.41 3.98 8.05
CA SER A 558 36.99 2.62 8.41
C SER A 558 35.63 2.31 7.82
N VAL A 559 35.40 1.02 7.60
CA VAL A 559 34.11 0.48 7.16
C VAL A 559 33.51 -0.31 8.30
N ASP A 560 32.28 0.01 8.66
CA ASP A 560 31.47 -0.79 9.58
C ASP A 560 30.63 -1.78 8.75
N SER A 561 30.96 -3.07 8.88
CA SER A 561 30.34 -4.18 8.15
C SER A 561 29.17 -4.81 8.90
N THR A 562 28.67 -4.19 9.98
CA THR A 562 27.62 -4.77 10.84
C THR A 562 26.19 -4.69 10.27
N GLN A 563 26.00 -4.19 9.05
CA GLN A 563 24.68 -4.20 8.40
C GLN A 563 24.38 -5.54 7.70
N ILE A 564 23.22 -6.14 8.03
CA ILE A 564 22.75 -7.43 7.50
C ILE A 564 22.13 -7.29 6.10
N ASN A 565 21.83 -6.07 5.64
CA ASN A 565 21.55 -5.84 4.22
C ASN A 565 22.87 -5.88 3.45
N LYS A 566 23.07 -6.96 2.69
CA LYS A 566 24.29 -7.32 1.93
C LYS A 566 24.83 -6.25 0.94
N HIS A 567 24.25 -5.05 0.90
CA HIS A 567 24.59 -3.97 -0.04
C HIS A 567 24.97 -2.63 0.60
N LEU A 568 24.92 -2.46 1.92
CA LEU A 568 25.16 -1.14 2.56
C LEU A 568 26.25 -1.21 3.64
N TRP A 569 27.51 -1.25 3.20
CA TRP A 569 28.62 -0.97 4.09
C TRP A 569 28.68 0.53 4.37
N THR A 570 28.78 0.91 5.66
CA THR A 570 28.89 2.32 6.07
C THR A 570 30.34 2.70 6.31
N VAL A 571 30.70 3.89 5.88
CA VAL A 571 32.04 4.45 5.89
C VAL A 571 32.10 5.58 6.91
N GLU A 572 33.17 5.65 7.71
CA GLU A 572 33.43 6.73 8.66
C GLU A 572 34.92 7.05 8.76
N ILE A 573 35.28 8.28 9.15
CA ILE A 573 36.67 8.59 9.49
C ILE A 573 37.06 7.85 10.78
N VAL A 574 38.26 7.27 10.80
CA VAL A 574 38.74 6.46 11.94
C VAL A 574 38.75 7.27 13.24
N HIS A 575 39.16 8.54 13.18
CA HIS A 575 39.14 9.44 14.33
C HIS A 575 38.98 10.93 13.96
N GLU A 576 38.27 11.71 14.79
CA GLU A 576 38.06 13.16 14.61
C GLU A 576 39.39 13.95 14.60
N THR A 577 40.44 13.38 15.17
CA THR A 577 41.81 13.93 15.18
C THR A 577 42.32 14.21 13.76
N LEU A 578 41.86 13.44 12.75
CA LEU A 578 42.18 13.72 11.35
C LEU A 578 41.64 15.08 10.90
N ALA A 579 40.39 15.41 11.22
CA ALA A 579 39.79 16.70 10.90
C ALA A 579 40.39 17.85 11.72
N GLN A 580 40.92 17.56 12.92
CA GLN A 580 41.49 18.57 13.81
C GLN A 580 42.96 18.90 13.55
N ASN A 581 43.72 18.00 12.91
CA ASN A 581 45.17 18.15 12.75
C ASN A 581 45.63 18.15 11.29
N TRP A 582 44.74 17.91 10.32
CA TRP A 582 45.07 18.05 8.90
C TRP A 582 44.64 19.42 8.38
N THR A 583 45.59 20.35 8.22
CA THR A 583 45.33 21.75 7.85
C THR A 583 44.51 21.86 6.57
N ARG A 584 44.86 21.05 5.56
CA ARG A 584 44.16 21.03 4.27
C ARG A 584 42.68 20.63 4.41
N PHE A 585 42.38 19.67 5.28
CA PHE A 585 41.01 19.24 5.53
C PHE A 585 40.21 20.30 6.30
N GLN A 586 40.84 20.99 7.25
CA GLN A 586 40.22 22.12 7.95
C GLN A 586 39.82 23.25 7.00
N GLU A 587 40.69 23.59 6.05
CA GLU A 587 40.39 24.58 5.02
C GLU A 587 39.17 24.15 4.20
N TRP A 588 39.09 22.89 3.77
CA TRP A 588 37.93 22.37 3.04
C TRP A 588 36.64 22.47 3.85
N ILE A 589 36.66 22.07 5.13
CA ILE A 589 35.50 22.16 6.01
C ILE A 589 35.05 23.62 6.17
N SER A 590 35.98 24.54 6.38
CA SER A 590 35.68 25.97 6.58
C SER A 590 35.01 26.62 5.37
N LEU A 591 35.47 26.27 4.16
CA LEU A 591 34.94 26.78 2.91
C LEU A 591 33.57 26.18 2.55
N SER A 592 33.25 24.99 3.06
CA SER A 592 32.06 24.22 2.68
C SER A 592 30.96 24.15 3.75
N ARG A 593 31.03 24.90 4.86
CA ARG A 593 30.06 24.80 5.98
C ARG A 593 28.59 24.94 5.58
N THR A 594 28.26 25.92 4.75
CA THR A 594 26.88 26.15 4.29
C THR A 594 26.38 25.04 3.36
N PHE A 595 27.29 24.49 2.56
CA PHE A 595 27.03 23.34 1.70
C PHE A 595 26.77 22.08 2.54
N LEU A 596 27.66 21.77 3.49
CA LEU A 596 27.57 20.58 4.34
C LEU A 596 26.23 20.49 5.08
N SER A 597 25.79 21.59 5.70
CA SER A 597 24.54 21.59 6.47
C SER A 597 23.30 21.35 5.62
N LYS A 598 23.23 21.93 4.41
CA LYS A 598 22.08 21.76 3.51
C LYS A 598 22.09 20.39 2.82
N HIS A 599 23.26 19.93 2.38
CA HIS A 599 23.43 18.62 1.79
C HIS A 599 23.04 17.52 2.78
N GLN A 600 23.48 17.62 4.03
CA GLN A 600 23.20 16.61 5.04
C GLN A 600 21.69 16.44 5.28
N ARG A 601 20.94 17.54 5.38
CA ARG A 601 19.47 17.49 5.53
C ARG A 601 18.78 16.83 4.35
N LEU A 602 19.27 17.08 3.13
CA LEU A 602 18.74 16.46 1.92
C LEU A 602 19.01 14.94 1.91
N SER A 603 20.24 14.55 2.25
CA SER A 603 20.65 13.14 2.34
C SER A 603 19.80 12.38 3.36
N GLU A 604 19.65 12.94 4.58
CA GLU A 604 18.80 12.38 5.64
C GLU A 604 17.35 12.21 5.17
N ALA A 605 16.75 13.23 4.55
CA ALA A 605 15.38 13.15 4.03
C ALA A 605 15.22 12.11 2.90
N SER A 606 16.22 11.98 2.03
CA SER A 606 16.20 10.99 0.94
C SER A 606 16.34 9.55 1.45
N ASP A 607 17.13 9.34 2.50
CA ASP A 607 17.26 8.05 3.18
C ASP A 607 15.98 7.69 3.95
N ASP A 608 15.34 8.66 4.61
CA ASP A 608 14.03 8.46 5.26
C ASP A 608 12.97 8.02 4.24
N TRP A 609 12.91 8.68 3.09
CA TRP A 609 12.00 8.33 2.01
C TRP A 609 12.22 6.90 1.48
N ARG A 610 13.47 6.51 1.24
CA ARG A 610 13.81 5.14 0.82
C ARG A 610 13.43 4.10 1.88
N ARG A 611 13.63 4.41 3.16
CA ARG A 611 13.26 3.51 4.27
C ARG A 611 11.76 3.38 4.46
N GLY A 612 11.03 4.45 4.18
CA GLY A 612 9.57 4.46 4.08
C GLY A 612 9.02 3.76 2.83
N ASP A 613 9.81 2.92 2.15
CA ASP A 613 9.42 2.24 0.90
C ASP A 613 8.93 3.21 -0.18
N PHE A 614 9.59 4.38 -0.25
CA PHE A 614 9.27 5.48 -1.17
C PHE A 614 7.89 6.12 -0.96
N ASP A 615 7.31 6.01 0.23
CA ASP A 615 6.03 6.64 0.58
C ASP A 615 6.05 8.17 0.43
N SER A 616 4.99 8.69 -0.20
CA SER A 616 4.77 10.11 -0.44
C SER A 616 4.75 10.99 0.83
N ASP A 617 4.47 10.41 2.00
CA ASP A 617 4.46 11.13 3.29
C ASP A 617 5.84 11.68 3.71
N TYR A 618 6.92 11.10 3.19
CA TYR A 618 8.29 11.56 3.43
C TYR A 618 8.76 12.64 2.44
N LEU A 619 7.98 12.92 1.38
CA LEU A 619 8.34 13.90 0.37
C LEU A 619 8.22 15.34 0.87
N LEU A 620 9.05 16.24 0.31
CA LEU A 620 9.07 17.63 0.75
C LEU A 620 7.79 18.37 0.36
N GLY A 621 7.16 19.01 1.34
CA GLY A 621 6.08 19.96 1.08
C GLY A 621 6.57 21.20 0.32
N GLN A 622 5.68 21.84 -0.44
CA GLN A 622 5.97 22.98 -1.33
C GLN A 622 6.94 24.03 -0.74
N LYS A 623 6.70 24.49 0.49
CA LYS A 623 7.54 25.54 1.12
C LYS A 623 8.97 25.06 1.42
N GLN A 624 9.14 23.80 1.80
CA GLN A 624 10.47 23.22 2.07
C GLN A 624 11.20 22.89 0.77
N LEU A 625 10.45 22.48 -0.26
CA LEU A 625 10.99 22.16 -1.58
C LEU A 625 11.59 23.39 -2.27
N GLU A 626 10.93 24.56 -2.23
CA GLU A 626 11.42 25.78 -2.91
C GLU A 626 12.86 26.16 -2.51
N ASP A 627 13.13 26.24 -1.20
CA ASP A 627 14.46 26.59 -0.67
C ASP A 627 15.51 25.49 -0.93
N THR A 628 15.11 24.23 -0.82
CA THR A 628 16.00 23.07 -0.98
C THR A 628 16.37 22.89 -2.44
N PHE A 629 15.39 22.97 -3.34
CA PHE A 629 15.57 22.81 -4.78
C PHE A 629 16.39 23.95 -5.39
N ALA A 630 16.20 25.19 -4.92
CA ALA A 630 17.01 26.33 -5.37
C ALA A 630 18.51 26.16 -5.04
N TRP A 631 18.82 25.60 -3.86
CA TRP A 631 20.19 25.28 -3.47
C TRP A 631 20.74 24.06 -4.23
N ALA A 632 19.94 22.99 -4.36
CA ALA A 632 20.30 21.76 -5.07
C ALA A 632 20.68 22.04 -6.53
N ARG A 633 19.96 22.93 -7.22
CA ARG A 633 20.24 23.32 -8.60
C ARG A 633 21.64 23.94 -8.80
N GLN A 634 22.18 24.61 -7.79
CA GLN A 634 23.54 25.18 -7.83
C GLN A 634 24.62 24.12 -7.61
N HIS A 635 24.25 22.94 -7.06
CA HIS A 635 25.17 21.88 -6.64
C HIS A 635 24.78 20.52 -7.22
N TRP A 636 24.04 20.49 -8.32
CA TRP A 636 23.41 19.28 -8.87
C TRP A 636 24.42 18.14 -9.14
N GLN A 637 25.63 18.52 -9.56
CA GLN A 637 26.73 17.60 -9.83
C GLN A 637 27.26 16.89 -8.57
N ALA A 638 27.03 17.45 -7.39
CA ALA A 638 27.46 16.89 -6.12
C ALA A 638 26.35 16.07 -5.44
N LEU A 639 25.18 15.88 -6.06
CA LEU A 639 24.09 15.07 -5.51
C LEU A 639 24.19 13.61 -5.97
N THR A 640 23.68 12.71 -5.16
CA THR A 640 23.53 11.28 -5.47
C THR A 640 22.28 11.03 -6.33
N THR A 641 22.18 9.85 -6.95
CA THR A 641 20.98 9.47 -7.71
C THR A 641 19.71 9.47 -6.85
N LEU A 642 19.81 8.99 -5.60
CA LEU A 642 18.69 8.94 -4.66
C LEU A 642 18.21 10.35 -4.27
N GLU A 643 19.14 11.27 -3.99
CA GLU A 643 18.80 12.66 -3.66
C GLU A 643 18.14 13.40 -4.84
N ILE A 644 18.57 13.09 -6.07
CA ILE A 644 17.95 13.64 -7.29
C ILE A 644 16.52 13.11 -7.45
N GLU A 645 16.34 11.79 -7.36
CA GLU A 645 15.03 11.15 -7.48
C GLU A 645 14.05 11.64 -6.41
N PHE A 646 14.51 11.80 -5.17
CA PHE A 646 13.74 12.36 -4.07
C PHE A 646 13.24 13.79 -4.36
N LEU A 647 14.09 14.64 -4.96
CA LEU A 647 13.72 16.01 -5.31
C LEU A 647 12.70 16.05 -6.46
N GLU A 648 12.85 15.19 -7.46
CA GLU A 648 11.92 15.06 -8.58
C GLU A 648 10.54 14.57 -8.10
N LYS A 649 10.51 13.51 -7.27
CA LYS A 649 9.27 13.00 -6.69
C LYS A 649 8.60 14.00 -5.75
N SER A 650 9.37 14.72 -4.95
CA SER A 650 8.85 15.81 -4.11
C SER A 650 8.20 16.92 -4.95
N GLN A 651 8.73 17.21 -6.14
CA GLN A 651 8.14 18.18 -7.05
C GLN A 651 6.79 17.71 -7.61
N GLU A 652 6.70 16.45 -8.06
CA GLU A 652 5.45 15.85 -8.53
C GLU A 652 4.36 15.89 -7.45
N TYR A 653 4.71 15.48 -6.23
CA TYR A 653 3.82 15.49 -5.07
C TYR A 653 3.33 16.89 -4.71
N ALA A 654 4.22 17.89 -4.70
CA ALA A 654 3.86 19.27 -4.38
C ALA A 654 2.84 19.85 -5.37
N VAL A 655 2.98 19.54 -6.67
CA VAL A 655 2.04 19.96 -7.72
C VAL A 655 0.66 19.29 -7.52
N ARG A 656 0.62 17.97 -7.29
CA ARG A 656 -0.62 17.22 -7.02
C ARG A 656 -1.34 17.78 -5.78
N SER A 657 -0.62 17.99 -4.69
CA SER A 657 -1.15 18.55 -3.44
C SER A 657 -1.69 19.99 -3.59
N GLN A 658 -1.07 20.81 -4.44
CA GLN A 658 -1.58 22.15 -4.75
C GLN A 658 -2.94 22.10 -5.45
N HIS A 659 -3.10 21.20 -6.43
CA HIS A 659 -4.35 21.04 -7.17
C HIS A 659 -5.54 20.65 -6.27
N ILE A 660 -5.36 19.74 -5.30
CA ILE A 660 -6.41 19.41 -4.30
C ILE A 660 -6.77 20.62 -3.44
N ARG A 661 -5.77 21.41 -3.02
CA ARG A 661 -6.01 22.62 -2.21
C ARG A 661 -6.74 23.70 -3.00
N GLU A 662 -6.48 23.82 -4.30
CA GLU A 662 -7.24 24.71 -5.18
C GLU A 662 -8.69 24.24 -5.35
N LEU A 663 -8.92 22.93 -5.55
CA LEU A 663 -10.24 22.32 -5.60
C LEU A 663 -11.06 22.61 -4.35
N SER A 664 -10.53 22.24 -3.19
CA SER A 664 -11.23 22.42 -1.92
C SER A 664 -11.58 23.89 -1.66
N LYS A 665 -10.73 24.84 -2.06
CA LYS A 665 -11.04 26.28 -2.01
C LYS A 665 -12.14 26.68 -2.99
N ILE A 666 -12.13 26.17 -4.22
CA ILE A 666 -13.16 26.48 -5.23
C ILE A 666 -14.50 25.88 -4.79
N VAL A 667 -14.51 24.65 -4.29
CA VAL A 667 -15.70 24.00 -3.73
C VAL A 667 -16.21 24.81 -2.53
N ARG A 668 -15.37 25.14 -1.54
CA ARG A 668 -15.83 25.96 -0.40
C ARG A 668 -16.32 27.36 -0.79
N ARG A 669 -15.67 28.04 -1.75
CA ARG A 669 -16.04 29.40 -2.17
C ARG A 669 -17.30 29.44 -3.02
N LYS A 670 -17.49 28.50 -3.95
CA LYS A 670 -18.64 28.50 -4.86
C LYS A 670 -19.89 27.88 -4.24
N PHE A 671 -19.74 27.04 -3.21
CA PHE A 671 -20.85 26.26 -2.65
C PHE A 671 -21.29 26.71 -1.26
N GLY A 672 -20.73 27.80 -0.72
CA GLY A 672 -21.12 28.36 0.58
C GLY A 672 -22.57 28.87 0.69
N SER A 673 -23.43 28.75 -0.33
CA SER A 673 -24.85 29.06 -0.16
C SER A 673 -25.85 28.63 -1.25
N SER A 674 -25.52 28.37 -2.53
CA SER A 674 -26.54 28.08 -3.58
C SER A 674 -25.99 27.53 -4.93
N GLY A 675 -25.08 26.55 -4.95
CA GLY A 675 -24.53 26.04 -6.22
C GLY A 675 -25.30 24.85 -6.81
N SER A 676 -25.64 24.87 -8.10
CA SER A 676 -26.22 23.70 -8.81
C SER A 676 -25.14 22.71 -9.27
N VAL A 677 -25.48 21.42 -9.40
CA VAL A 677 -24.58 20.37 -9.93
C VAL A 677 -24.03 20.73 -11.32
N GLU A 678 -24.82 21.42 -12.14
CA GLU A 678 -24.46 21.91 -13.48
C GLU A 678 -23.26 22.87 -13.47
N GLN A 679 -23.02 23.57 -12.37
CA GLN A 679 -21.86 24.44 -12.20
C GLN A 679 -20.66 23.71 -11.58
N THR A 680 -20.92 22.67 -10.78
CA THR A 680 -19.93 21.89 -10.03
C THR A 680 -19.14 20.98 -10.95
N LEU A 681 -19.87 20.16 -11.70
CA LEU A 681 -19.27 19.06 -12.41
C LEU A 681 -18.31 19.51 -13.53
N PRO A 682 -18.57 20.58 -14.31
CA PRO A 682 -17.60 21.09 -15.29
C PRO A 682 -16.30 21.60 -14.66
N ILE A 683 -16.31 21.98 -13.38
CA ILE A 683 -15.09 22.35 -12.65
C ILE A 683 -14.33 21.06 -12.29
N VAL A 684 -15.02 20.08 -11.71
CA VAL A 684 -14.45 18.77 -11.35
C VAL A 684 -13.84 18.08 -12.58
N LEU A 685 -14.57 18.04 -13.70
CA LEU A 685 -14.09 17.46 -14.96
C LEU A 685 -12.84 18.18 -15.48
N ARG A 686 -12.81 19.52 -15.49
CA ARG A 686 -11.61 20.29 -15.88
C ARG A 686 -10.43 20.01 -14.97
N MET A 687 -10.68 19.80 -13.68
CA MET A 687 -9.64 19.50 -12.70
C MET A 687 -9.10 18.10 -12.90
N ILE A 688 -9.95 17.11 -13.19
CA ILE A 688 -9.54 15.76 -13.59
C ILE A 688 -8.67 15.82 -14.85
N PHE A 689 -9.06 16.57 -15.88
CA PHE A 689 -8.23 16.72 -17.08
C PHE A 689 -6.90 17.46 -16.83
N LYS A 690 -6.84 18.36 -15.84
CA LYS A 690 -5.60 19.05 -15.43
C LYS A 690 -4.70 18.14 -14.57
N ALA A 691 -5.32 17.33 -13.73
CA ALA A 691 -4.69 16.35 -12.85
C ALA A 691 -4.07 15.19 -13.62
N PHE A 692 -4.81 14.65 -14.58
CA PHE A 692 -4.46 13.45 -15.32
C PHE A 692 -4.16 13.81 -16.76
N ALA A 693 -2.89 14.03 -17.06
CA ALA A 693 -2.42 14.38 -18.40
C ALA A 693 -2.75 13.34 -19.47
N ASN A 694 -3.11 12.12 -19.08
CA ASN A 694 -3.51 11.03 -19.97
C ASN A 694 -5.02 10.82 -20.07
N ALA A 695 -5.83 11.52 -19.26
CA ALA A 695 -7.28 11.40 -19.32
C ALA A 695 -7.81 11.98 -20.64
N GLU A 696 -8.50 11.15 -21.42
CA GLU A 696 -9.19 11.56 -22.64
C GLU A 696 -10.70 11.70 -22.44
N LEU A 697 -11.26 10.85 -21.57
CA LEU A 697 -12.69 10.68 -21.41
C LEU A 697 -13.03 10.52 -19.93
N VAL A 698 -14.04 11.26 -19.46
CA VAL A 698 -14.51 11.19 -18.08
C VAL A 698 -16.04 11.13 -18.10
N PHE A 699 -16.62 10.19 -17.35
CA PHE A 699 -18.06 10.04 -17.24
C PHE A 699 -18.50 9.99 -15.80
N ALA A 700 -19.68 10.55 -15.52
CA ALA A 700 -20.38 10.35 -14.27
C ALA A 700 -21.73 9.66 -14.56
N ALA A 701 -21.95 8.52 -13.94
CA ALA A 701 -23.15 7.71 -14.09
C ALA A 701 -23.88 7.59 -12.74
N VAL A 702 -25.21 7.58 -12.77
CA VAL A 702 -26.07 7.66 -11.58
C VAL A 702 -26.93 6.42 -11.50
N ALA A 703 -27.06 5.84 -10.30
CA ALA A 703 -27.93 4.70 -10.07
C ALA A 703 -29.40 5.07 -10.32
N THR A 704 -30.13 4.23 -11.05
CA THR A 704 -31.57 4.34 -11.26
C THR A 704 -32.32 3.22 -10.53
N ASP A 705 -33.57 3.46 -10.14
CA ASP A 705 -34.44 2.49 -9.46
C ASP A 705 -34.64 1.18 -10.26
N VAL A 706 -34.47 1.26 -11.59
CA VAL A 706 -34.55 0.14 -12.52
C VAL A 706 -33.14 -0.38 -12.82
N ARG A 707 -32.57 -1.17 -11.91
CA ARG A 707 -31.29 -1.94 -12.03
C ARG A 707 -30.38 -1.45 -13.18
N GLY A 708 -29.86 -0.24 -13.06
CA GLY A 708 -29.07 0.38 -14.12
C GLY A 708 -28.38 1.66 -13.64
N PHE A 709 -27.35 2.08 -14.37
CA PHE A 709 -26.75 3.41 -14.23
C PHE A 709 -27.02 4.21 -15.50
N GLU A 710 -27.56 5.41 -15.34
CA GLU A 710 -27.71 6.34 -16.46
C GLU A 710 -26.50 7.27 -16.51
N VAL A 711 -25.83 7.32 -17.67
CA VAL A 711 -24.74 8.28 -17.90
C VAL A 711 -25.35 9.67 -18.01
N ARG A 712 -25.14 10.50 -16.99
CA ARG A 712 -25.68 11.85 -16.97
C ARG A 712 -24.71 12.88 -17.53
N TRP A 713 -23.40 12.63 -17.46
CA TRP A 713 -22.39 13.58 -17.92
C TRP A 713 -21.19 12.92 -18.59
N VAL A 714 -20.68 13.62 -19.61
CA VAL A 714 -19.53 13.21 -20.42
C VAL A 714 -18.58 14.41 -20.59
N GLY A 715 -17.35 14.27 -20.13
CA GLY A 715 -16.24 15.16 -20.43
C GLY A 715 -15.30 14.52 -21.45
N LYS A 716 -14.89 15.27 -22.49
CA LYS A 716 -13.85 14.89 -23.45
C LYS A 716 -12.76 15.96 -23.48
N ARG A 717 -11.51 15.54 -23.61
CA ARG A 717 -10.37 16.47 -23.73
C ARG A 717 -10.27 17.14 -25.10
N SER A 718 -10.62 16.42 -26.17
CA SER A 718 -10.68 16.97 -27.54
C SER A 718 -12.12 17.03 -28.05
N PRO A 719 -12.63 18.17 -28.55
CA PRO A 719 -14.01 18.31 -29.02
C PRO A 719 -14.33 17.65 -30.36
N ASP A 720 -13.32 17.25 -31.15
CA ASP A 720 -13.46 17.18 -32.62
C ASP A 720 -13.75 15.80 -33.22
N ASP A 721 -13.93 14.75 -32.42
CA ASP A 721 -14.24 13.41 -32.96
C ASP A 721 -15.73 13.06 -32.79
N ARG A 722 -16.50 13.20 -33.89
CA ARG A 722 -17.92 12.83 -34.03
C ARG A 722 -18.13 11.30 -34.09
N SER A 723 -17.39 10.52 -33.33
CA SER A 723 -17.72 9.12 -33.11
C SER A 723 -18.81 9.04 -32.03
N LYS A 724 -20.03 8.64 -32.45
CA LYS A 724 -21.12 8.26 -31.55
C LYS A 724 -20.56 7.25 -30.54
N ILE A 725 -20.37 7.66 -29.28
CA ILE A 725 -20.05 6.72 -28.21
C ILE A 725 -21.28 5.83 -28.05
N LYS A 726 -21.18 4.58 -28.51
CA LYS A 726 -22.20 3.56 -28.23
C LYS A 726 -22.14 3.24 -26.73
N ILE A 727 -23.10 3.78 -25.98
CA ILE A 727 -23.40 3.45 -24.58
C ILE A 727 -24.03 2.03 -24.53
N GLU A 728 -23.39 1.03 -25.16
CA GLU A 728 -23.93 -0.34 -25.27
C GLU A 728 -23.13 -1.35 -24.42
N LYS A 729 -22.05 -0.94 -23.74
CA LYS A 729 -21.21 -1.84 -22.92
C LYS A 729 -20.94 -1.30 -21.50
N LEU A 730 -21.99 -0.93 -20.78
CA LEU A 730 -21.94 -0.75 -19.31
C LEU A 730 -22.28 -2.06 -18.55
N SER A 731 -22.53 -3.15 -19.28
CA SER A 731 -23.02 -4.44 -18.75
C SER A 731 -22.05 -5.16 -17.81
N GLY A 732 -20.76 -4.79 -17.81
CA GLY A 732 -19.75 -5.36 -16.88
C GLY A 732 -19.72 -4.73 -15.49
N ASN A 733 -20.43 -3.63 -15.26
CA ASN A 733 -20.27 -2.81 -14.03
C ASN A 733 -21.22 -3.18 -12.88
N MET A 734 -22.08 -4.19 -13.03
CA MET A 734 -22.99 -4.60 -11.94
C MET A 734 -22.29 -5.42 -10.85
N GLU A 735 -21.23 -6.18 -11.15
CA GLU A 735 -20.45 -6.90 -10.13
C GLU A 735 -19.62 -5.94 -9.25
N MET A 736 -19.21 -4.77 -9.78
CA MET A 736 -18.36 -3.78 -9.10
C MET A 736 -19.02 -3.10 -7.87
N LEU A 737 -20.34 -3.05 -7.79
CA LEU A 737 -21.06 -2.34 -6.72
C LEU A 737 -21.17 -3.12 -5.41
N ASN A 738 -20.96 -4.44 -5.46
CA ASN A 738 -20.95 -5.26 -4.25
C ASN A 738 -19.63 -5.13 -3.47
N GLU A 739 -18.53 -4.72 -4.11
CA GLU A 739 -17.20 -4.74 -3.52
C GLU A 739 -16.80 -3.45 -2.78
N LYS A 740 -17.52 -2.32 -2.98
CA LYS A 740 -17.28 -1.03 -2.27
C LYS A 740 -15.86 -0.43 -2.39
N HIS A 741 -15.02 -0.90 -3.33
CA HIS A 741 -13.65 -0.42 -3.50
C HIS A 741 -13.43 0.28 -4.86
N PRO A 742 -12.51 1.28 -4.96
CA PRO A 742 -12.05 1.82 -6.24
C PRO A 742 -11.45 0.70 -7.10
N ILE A 743 -11.80 0.64 -8.38
CA ILE A 743 -11.34 -0.43 -9.27
C ILE A 743 -10.41 0.13 -10.35
N PHE A 744 -9.32 -0.60 -10.53
CA PHE A 744 -8.32 -0.41 -11.56
C PHE A 744 -8.42 -1.56 -12.57
N GLU A 745 -8.83 -1.28 -13.80
CA GLU A 745 -8.70 -2.25 -14.89
C GLU A 745 -7.42 -1.94 -15.67
N GLY A 746 -6.36 -2.65 -15.29
CA GLY A 746 -5.14 -2.79 -16.07
C GLY A 746 -5.42 -3.68 -17.28
N ALA A 747 -4.95 -3.27 -18.45
CA ALA A 747 -5.29 -3.87 -19.72
C ALA A 747 -5.15 -5.41 -19.76
N GLY A 748 -6.30 -6.09 -19.78
CA GLY A 748 -6.46 -7.51 -20.05
C GLY A 748 -7.33 -7.68 -21.29
N LEU A 749 -7.01 -8.70 -22.11
CA LEU A 749 -7.69 -9.02 -23.36
C LEU A 749 -9.22 -8.93 -23.22
N LEU A 750 -9.85 -8.15 -24.11
CA LEU A 750 -11.25 -8.36 -24.41
C LEU A 750 -11.40 -9.79 -24.88
N ASP A 751 -12.12 -10.59 -24.10
CA ASP A 751 -12.33 -12.00 -24.36
C ASP A 751 -12.91 -12.21 -25.76
N ASP A 752 -12.35 -13.19 -26.43
CA ASP A 752 -12.38 -13.41 -27.88
C ASP A 752 -13.66 -14.14 -28.27
N SER A 753 -14.83 -13.54 -27.99
CA SER A 753 -16.14 -14.15 -28.25
C SER A 753 -17.00 -13.39 -29.27
N SER A 754 -16.39 -12.55 -30.11
CA SER A 754 -17.04 -11.99 -31.30
C SER A 754 -16.24 -12.34 -32.54
N GLY A 755 -16.57 -13.47 -33.16
CA GLY A 755 -15.91 -14.00 -34.35
C GLY A 755 -15.86 -13.01 -35.51
N LEU A 756 -14.74 -12.31 -35.64
CA LEU A 756 -14.36 -11.58 -36.84
C LEU A 756 -13.20 -12.33 -37.52
N PRO A 757 -13.21 -12.51 -38.85
CA PRO A 757 -12.18 -13.27 -39.56
C PRO A 757 -10.81 -12.58 -39.45
N GLY A 758 -9.78 -13.41 -39.26
CA GLY A 758 -8.41 -12.98 -39.08
C GLY A 758 -7.86 -12.24 -40.28
N GLU A 759 -7.67 -10.93 -40.13
CA GLU A 759 -6.71 -10.13 -40.90
C GLU A 759 -6.55 -8.71 -40.32
N ILE A 760 -6.53 -8.56 -38.98
CA ILE A 760 -6.05 -7.33 -38.31
C ILE A 760 -5.40 -7.77 -36.98
N GLN A 761 -4.14 -8.21 -37.05
CA GLN A 761 -3.35 -8.65 -35.88
C GLN A 761 -2.18 -7.70 -35.59
N ASP A 762 -2.29 -6.44 -36.00
CA ASP A 762 -1.33 -5.40 -35.70
C ASP A 762 -2.02 -4.22 -35.00
N TYR A 763 -1.36 -3.73 -33.96
CA TYR A 763 -1.74 -2.70 -32.97
C TYR A 763 -2.47 -3.18 -31.71
N THR A 764 -1.68 -3.58 -30.70
CA THR A 764 -2.07 -3.66 -29.29
C THR A 764 -2.33 -2.26 -28.75
N PHE A 765 -3.57 -1.80 -28.84
CA PHE A 765 -3.99 -0.50 -28.31
C PHE A 765 -4.70 -0.70 -26.96
N MET A 766 -4.02 -0.40 -25.85
CA MET A 766 -4.57 -0.59 -24.50
C MET A 766 -5.09 0.74 -23.93
N ARG A 767 -6.36 0.77 -23.51
CA ARG A 767 -6.95 1.85 -22.70
C ARG A 767 -6.90 1.44 -21.22
N SER A 768 -6.53 2.36 -20.34
CA SER A 768 -6.54 2.20 -18.88
C SER A 768 -7.74 2.94 -18.30
N ILE A 769 -8.43 2.33 -17.34
CA ILE A 769 -9.68 2.86 -16.75
C ILE A 769 -9.55 2.94 -15.23
N MET A 770 -9.94 4.08 -14.66
CA MET A 770 -10.14 4.27 -13.22
C MET A 770 -11.62 4.48 -12.91
N CYS A 771 -12.15 3.77 -11.93
CA CYS A 771 -13.52 3.89 -11.46
C CYS A 771 -13.55 4.19 -9.96
N VAL A 772 -14.24 5.26 -9.56
CA VAL A 772 -14.44 5.65 -8.16
C VAL A 772 -15.94 5.75 -7.86
N PRO A 773 -16.46 4.98 -6.89
CA PRO A 773 -17.84 5.11 -6.44
C PRO A 773 -18.03 6.36 -5.56
N MET A 774 -19.18 7.02 -5.74
CA MET A 774 -19.67 8.08 -4.88
C MET A 774 -20.73 7.46 -3.97
N ALA A 775 -20.41 7.37 -2.68
CA ALA A 775 -21.29 6.77 -1.68
C ALA A 775 -21.89 7.84 -0.77
N ASP A 776 -23.14 7.60 -0.34
CA ASP A 776 -23.80 8.42 0.66
C ASP A 776 -23.15 8.26 2.03
N MET A 777 -23.65 9.02 3.02
CA MET A 777 -23.17 8.95 4.39
C MET A 777 -23.32 7.56 5.07
N TYR A 778 -24.13 6.67 4.51
CA TYR A 778 -24.35 5.29 4.98
C TYR A 778 -23.52 4.27 4.19
N GLY A 779 -22.67 4.73 3.27
CA GLY A 779 -21.80 3.88 2.45
C GLY A 779 -22.54 3.18 1.31
N LYS A 780 -23.73 3.65 0.92
CA LYS A 780 -24.46 3.16 -0.25
C LYS A 780 -24.03 3.96 -1.50
N PRO A 781 -23.48 3.31 -2.54
CA PRO A 781 -23.10 3.99 -3.77
C PRO A 781 -24.34 4.51 -4.51
N PHE A 782 -24.34 5.80 -4.86
CA PHE A 782 -25.41 6.43 -5.63
C PHE A 782 -24.94 6.92 -7.02
N ALA A 783 -23.63 7.11 -7.21
CA ALA A 783 -23.03 7.46 -8.50
C ALA A 783 -21.65 6.82 -8.66
N ILE A 784 -21.15 6.74 -9.90
CA ILE A 784 -19.80 6.27 -10.24
C ILE A 784 -19.16 7.30 -11.17
N LEU A 785 -17.91 7.67 -10.86
CA LEU A 785 -17.06 8.45 -11.73
C LEU A 785 -16.04 7.53 -12.41
N ARG A 786 -15.99 7.58 -13.74
CA ARG A 786 -15.07 6.79 -14.57
C ARG A 786 -14.16 7.70 -15.38
N VAL A 787 -12.86 7.41 -15.38
CA VAL A 787 -11.82 8.13 -16.14
C VAL A 787 -11.11 7.13 -17.07
N GLU A 788 -11.03 7.44 -18.36
CA GLU A 788 -10.34 6.60 -19.35
C GLU A 788 -9.14 7.31 -19.96
N SER A 789 -8.07 6.55 -20.17
CA SER A 789 -6.86 6.99 -20.85
C SER A 789 -7.03 6.98 -22.36
N GLY A 790 -6.22 7.79 -23.05
CA GLY A 790 -6.16 7.78 -24.50
C GLY A 790 -5.51 6.57 -25.13
N TYR A 791 -5.80 6.38 -26.42
CA TYR A 791 -5.10 5.45 -27.29
C TYR A 791 -3.64 5.91 -27.42
N GLN A 792 -2.69 5.23 -26.75
CA GLN A 792 -1.24 5.55 -26.61
C GLN A 792 -0.79 6.29 -25.33
N ALA A 793 -1.67 6.52 -24.35
CA ALA A 793 -1.27 7.15 -23.09
C ALA A 793 -0.65 6.14 -22.10
N SER A 794 0.23 6.60 -21.18
CA SER A 794 0.75 5.72 -20.13
C SER A 794 -0.38 5.27 -19.18
N VAL A 795 -0.26 4.04 -18.70
CA VAL A 795 -1.24 3.38 -17.82
C VAL A 795 -1.37 4.18 -16.52
N PHE A 796 -2.60 4.35 -16.01
CA PHE A 796 -2.82 4.94 -14.68
C PHE A 796 -2.17 4.07 -13.59
N THR A 797 -1.84 4.66 -12.45
CA THR A 797 -1.24 3.96 -11.31
C THR A 797 -2.23 3.86 -10.13
N SER A 798 -1.91 3.06 -9.11
CA SER A 798 -2.70 3.04 -7.86
C SER A 798 -2.73 4.41 -7.16
N GLU A 799 -1.62 5.16 -7.20
CA GLU A 799 -1.57 6.53 -6.70
C GLU A 799 -2.54 7.46 -7.44
N ASP A 800 -2.70 7.27 -8.75
CA ASP A 800 -3.64 8.07 -9.55
C ASP A 800 -5.11 7.79 -9.14
N LEU A 801 -5.42 6.55 -8.76
CA LEU A 801 -6.73 6.15 -8.25
C LEU A 801 -7.03 6.77 -6.88
N ASP A 802 -6.05 6.76 -5.96
CA ASP A 802 -6.18 7.40 -4.65
C ASP A 802 -6.37 8.92 -4.79
N TYR A 803 -5.62 9.53 -5.71
CA TYR A 803 -5.75 10.95 -6.02
C TYR A 803 -7.13 11.28 -6.62
N LEU A 804 -7.65 10.44 -7.54
CA LEU A 804 -9.00 10.57 -8.08
C LEU A 804 -10.05 10.43 -6.97
N ASN A 805 -9.87 9.48 -6.04
CA ASN A 805 -10.77 9.26 -4.92
C ASN A 805 -10.85 10.47 -3.98
N GLN A 806 -9.72 11.14 -3.72
CA GLN A 806 -9.69 12.38 -2.95
C GLN A 806 -10.45 13.52 -3.65
N ILE A 807 -10.31 13.64 -4.97
CA ILE A 807 -11.05 14.65 -5.77
C ILE A 807 -12.56 14.38 -5.70
N VAL A 808 -12.97 13.11 -5.85
CA VAL A 808 -14.37 12.69 -5.79
C VAL A 808 -14.97 12.91 -4.40
N SER A 809 -14.25 12.54 -3.35
CA SER A 809 -14.70 12.69 -1.96
C SER A 809 -15.04 14.14 -1.61
N LEU A 810 -14.32 15.11 -2.17
CA LEU A 810 -14.58 16.53 -1.97
C LEU A 810 -15.88 17.04 -2.64
N THR A 811 -16.45 16.28 -3.58
CA THR A 811 -17.61 16.69 -4.39
C THR A 811 -18.84 15.81 -4.17
N THR A 812 -18.67 14.64 -3.56
CA THR A 812 -19.73 13.67 -3.22
C THR A 812 -20.92 14.31 -2.52
N GLU A 813 -20.69 15.05 -1.43
CA GLU A 813 -21.77 15.67 -0.65
C GLU A 813 -22.61 16.65 -1.47
N THR A 814 -21.95 17.47 -2.30
CA THR A 814 -22.64 18.44 -3.17
C THR A 814 -23.48 17.76 -4.24
N ILE A 815 -22.94 16.68 -4.81
CA ILE A 815 -23.63 15.92 -5.86
C ILE A 815 -24.83 15.15 -5.27
N GLU A 816 -24.69 14.60 -4.06
CA GLU A 816 -25.77 13.91 -3.33
C GLU A 816 -26.98 14.83 -3.07
N GLN A 817 -26.73 16.04 -2.56
CA GLN A 817 -27.80 16.98 -2.21
C GLN A 817 -28.71 17.35 -3.40
N GLU A 818 -28.14 17.48 -4.59
CA GLU A 818 -28.91 17.82 -5.80
C GLU A 818 -29.70 16.62 -6.33
N PHE A 819 -29.19 15.39 -6.22
CA PHE A 819 -29.98 14.20 -6.52
C PHE A 819 -31.24 14.14 -5.66
N GLN A 820 -31.09 14.37 -4.36
CA GLN A 820 -32.23 14.38 -3.44
C GLN A 820 -33.24 15.50 -3.73
N LYS A 821 -32.81 16.61 -4.35
CA LYS A 821 -33.73 17.68 -4.78
C LYS A 821 -34.48 17.31 -6.05
N TYR A 822 -33.79 16.69 -7.02
CA TYR A 822 -34.41 16.25 -8.26
C TYR A 822 -35.55 15.25 -8.01
N ASP A 823 -35.29 14.21 -7.22
CA ASP A 823 -36.31 13.20 -6.88
C ASP A 823 -37.53 13.81 -6.17
N ARG A 824 -37.31 14.81 -5.32
CA ARG A 824 -38.38 15.55 -4.66
C ARG A 824 -39.24 16.34 -5.65
N ASN A 825 -38.62 17.03 -6.61
CA ASN A 825 -39.34 17.81 -7.60
C ASN A 825 -40.21 16.94 -8.51
N VAL A 826 -39.68 15.80 -8.97
CA VAL A 826 -40.43 14.87 -9.82
C VAL A 826 -41.67 14.31 -9.09
N ARG A 827 -41.54 13.96 -7.80
CA ARG A 827 -42.68 13.52 -6.99
C ARG A 827 -43.73 14.61 -6.82
N GLN A 828 -43.31 15.84 -6.56
CA GLN A 828 -44.23 16.97 -6.40
C GLN A 828 -45.00 17.31 -7.68
N GLU A 829 -44.38 17.20 -8.85
CA GLU A 829 -45.08 17.38 -10.13
C GLU A 829 -46.15 16.31 -10.35
N LEU A 830 -45.83 15.04 -10.10
CA LEU A 830 -46.79 13.94 -10.23
C LEU A 830 -47.98 14.07 -9.27
N GLU A 831 -47.74 14.43 -8.00
CA GLU A 831 -48.80 14.68 -7.02
C GLU A 831 -49.72 15.82 -7.48
N ARG A 832 -49.15 16.89 -8.03
CA ARG A 832 -49.92 18.02 -8.55
C ARG A 832 -50.78 17.64 -9.75
N ASP A 833 -50.27 16.84 -10.67
CA ASP A 833 -51.02 16.38 -11.83
C ASP A 833 -52.17 15.44 -11.43
N LEU A 834 -51.96 14.56 -10.45
CA LEU A 834 -53.02 13.70 -9.89
C LEU A 834 -54.11 14.51 -9.19
N GLN A 835 -53.75 15.55 -8.42
CA GLN A 835 -54.71 16.44 -7.79
C GLN A 835 -55.55 17.21 -8.82
N LEU A 836 -54.96 17.67 -9.92
CA LEU A 836 -55.71 18.33 -10.99
C LEU A 836 -56.71 17.39 -11.67
N ALA A 837 -56.32 16.13 -11.88
CA ALA A 837 -57.23 15.13 -12.44
C ALA A 837 -58.39 14.78 -11.48
N ALA A 838 -58.15 14.78 -10.17
CA ALA A 838 -59.17 14.64 -9.14
C ALA A 838 -60.25 15.73 -9.25
N ASP A 839 -59.82 16.99 -9.34
CA ASP A 839 -60.71 18.15 -9.41
C ASP A 839 -61.62 18.08 -10.65
N VAL A 840 -61.08 17.62 -11.79
CA VAL A 840 -61.85 17.40 -13.02
C VAL A 840 -62.86 16.27 -12.87
N GLN A 841 -62.49 15.17 -12.19
CA GLN A 841 -63.40 14.05 -11.95
C GLN A 841 -64.60 14.44 -11.08
N ILE A 842 -64.34 15.13 -9.96
CA ILE A 842 -65.39 15.60 -9.04
C ILE A 842 -66.39 16.52 -9.78
N ALA A 843 -65.95 17.26 -10.81
CA ALA A 843 -66.82 18.13 -11.60
C ALA A 843 -67.85 17.37 -12.46
N PHE A 844 -67.67 16.06 -12.73
CA PHE A 844 -68.68 15.24 -13.41
C PHE A 844 -69.81 14.79 -12.48
N LEU A 845 -69.60 14.82 -11.16
CA LEU A 845 -70.59 14.42 -10.17
C LEU A 845 -71.57 15.56 -9.87
N PRO A 846 -72.84 15.26 -9.54
CA PRO A 846 -73.85 16.27 -9.28
C PRO A 846 -73.53 17.06 -8.01
N GLN A 847 -73.59 18.40 -8.13
CA GLN A 847 -73.23 19.32 -7.04
C GLN A 847 -74.39 19.60 -6.08
N ARG A 848 -75.62 19.22 -6.44
CA ARG A 848 -76.84 19.40 -5.65
C ARG A 848 -77.79 18.22 -5.87
N PRO A 849 -78.58 17.85 -4.84
CA PRO A 849 -79.63 16.85 -5.00
C PRO A 849 -80.70 17.34 -6.01
N PRO A 850 -81.43 16.42 -6.66
CA PRO A 850 -82.49 16.77 -7.60
C PRO A 850 -83.70 17.36 -6.87
N ASP A 851 -84.39 18.30 -7.52
CA ASP A 851 -85.65 18.86 -7.03
C ASP A 851 -86.82 18.06 -7.61
N VAL A 852 -87.34 17.10 -6.84
CA VAL A 852 -88.43 16.20 -7.26
C VAL A 852 -89.59 16.31 -6.30
N GLN A 853 -90.78 16.57 -6.82
CA GLN A 853 -91.95 16.89 -5.98
C GLN A 853 -92.33 15.73 -5.05
N GLY A 854 -92.25 15.99 -3.73
CA GLY A 854 -92.58 15.02 -2.68
C GLY A 854 -91.54 13.91 -2.50
N PHE A 855 -90.33 14.08 -3.03
CA PHE A 855 -89.20 13.20 -2.76
C PHE A 855 -88.04 14.01 -2.18
N ARG A 856 -87.31 13.43 -1.23
CA ARG A 856 -86.06 13.97 -0.71
C ARG A 856 -84.94 13.00 -1.06
N VAL A 857 -83.88 13.51 -1.67
CA VAL A 857 -82.69 12.72 -2.03
C VAL A 857 -81.48 13.30 -1.34
N SER A 858 -80.70 12.45 -0.66
CA SER A 858 -79.47 12.83 0.03
C SER A 858 -78.35 11.89 -0.40
N SER A 859 -77.16 12.42 -0.68
CA SER A 859 -76.02 11.60 -1.12
C SER A 859 -74.71 11.97 -0.42
N PHE A 860 -73.79 11.02 -0.39
CA PHE A 860 -72.42 11.15 0.09
C PHE A 860 -71.45 10.47 -0.89
N TYR A 861 -70.33 11.14 -1.17
CA TYR A 861 -69.26 10.62 -2.02
C TYR A 861 -67.89 10.98 -1.45
N GLN A 862 -66.98 10.02 -1.38
CA GLN A 862 -65.58 10.23 -1.00
C GLN A 862 -64.67 9.23 -1.73
N ALA A 863 -63.73 9.74 -2.52
CA ALA A 863 -62.73 8.89 -3.19
C ALA A 863 -61.68 8.33 -2.19
N ALA A 864 -61.21 7.11 -2.41
CA ALA A 864 -60.19 6.47 -1.58
C ALA A 864 -58.79 7.06 -1.78
N ASN A 865 -58.46 7.43 -3.01
CA ASN A 865 -57.21 8.06 -3.41
C ASN A 865 -57.47 9.46 -3.99
N HIS A 866 -56.46 10.05 -4.65
CA HIS A 866 -56.67 11.30 -5.37
C HIS A 866 -57.79 11.18 -6.42
N ILE A 867 -58.02 10.00 -7.02
CA ILE A 867 -58.99 9.81 -8.11
C ILE A 867 -59.69 8.45 -7.94
N GLY A 868 -61.00 8.40 -8.16
CA GLY A 868 -61.88 7.24 -7.91
C GLY A 868 -62.43 6.53 -9.16
N GLY A 869 -63.09 5.39 -8.99
CA GLY A 869 -63.91 4.67 -9.98
C GLY A 869 -65.42 4.89 -9.82
N ASP A 870 -65.91 5.23 -8.63
CA ASP A 870 -67.34 5.39 -8.34
C ASP A 870 -67.97 6.56 -9.10
N TYR A 871 -69.19 6.34 -9.59
CA TYR A 871 -70.02 7.30 -10.32
C TYR A 871 -71.43 7.36 -9.75
N PHE A 872 -71.92 8.56 -9.51
CA PHE A 872 -73.35 8.77 -9.30
C PHE A 872 -73.84 10.02 -10.01
N ASP A 873 -75.12 10.04 -10.37
CA ASP A 873 -75.71 11.17 -11.08
C ASP A 873 -77.22 11.30 -10.90
N TYR A 874 -77.72 12.51 -11.16
CA TYR A 874 -79.14 12.85 -11.21
C TYR A 874 -79.47 13.41 -12.59
N ILE A 875 -80.32 12.70 -13.33
CA ILE A 875 -80.63 12.97 -14.73
C ILE A 875 -82.12 13.25 -14.88
N ASP A 876 -82.47 14.45 -15.37
CA ASP A 876 -83.85 14.81 -15.71
C ASP A 876 -84.26 14.07 -16.99
N LEU A 877 -85.32 13.25 -16.90
CA LEU A 877 -85.84 12.45 -18.02
C LEU A 877 -87.04 13.14 -18.71
N GLY A 878 -87.44 14.32 -18.24
CA GLY A 878 -88.62 15.04 -18.69
C GLY A 878 -89.90 14.60 -17.96
N ASN A 879 -90.98 15.39 -18.12
CA ASN A 879 -92.28 15.19 -17.47
C ASN A 879 -92.24 15.10 -15.93
N GLY A 880 -91.17 15.61 -15.30
CA GLY A 880 -90.98 15.54 -13.84
C GLY A 880 -90.31 14.24 -13.36
N GLN A 881 -89.97 13.31 -14.26
CA GLN A 881 -89.27 12.08 -13.90
C GLN A 881 -87.76 12.34 -13.75
N VAL A 882 -87.14 11.73 -12.74
CA VAL A 882 -85.69 11.86 -12.49
C VAL A 882 -85.06 10.47 -12.37
N GLY A 883 -84.00 10.24 -13.13
CA GLY A 883 -83.13 9.08 -13.00
C GLY A 883 -82.01 9.34 -11.98
N VAL A 884 -81.89 8.45 -11.01
CA VAL A 884 -80.79 8.35 -10.04
C VAL A 884 -79.88 7.22 -10.48
N VAL A 885 -78.63 7.53 -10.76
CA VAL A 885 -77.62 6.56 -11.22
C VAL A 885 -76.59 6.33 -10.12
N VAL A 886 -76.22 5.07 -9.90
CA VAL A 886 -75.05 4.68 -9.10
C VAL A 886 -74.30 3.60 -9.85
N ALA A 887 -72.98 3.73 -9.96
CA ALA A 887 -72.15 2.77 -10.65
C ALA A 887 -70.73 2.74 -10.08
N ASP A 888 -70.08 1.59 -10.14
CA ASP A 888 -68.68 1.40 -9.74
C ASP A 888 -67.87 0.73 -10.87
N VAL A 889 -66.73 1.33 -11.19
CA VAL A 889 -65.81 0.86 -12.23
C VAL A 889 -64.70 0.01 -11.60
N VAL A 890 -64.56 -1.22 -12.06
CA VAL A 890 -63.55 -2.13 -11.50
C VAL A 890 -62.12 -1.59 -11.60
N GLY A 891 -61.46 -1.56 -10.44
CA GLY A 891 -60.07 -1.16 -10.20
C GLY A 891 -59.91 0.32 -9.87
N HIS A 892 -58.72 0.73 -9.45
CA HIS A 892 -58.48 2.09 -8.93
C HIS A 892 -57.53 2.93 -9.81
N GLY A 893 -57.49 4.24 -9.57
CA GLY A 893 -56.54 5.19 -10.17
C GLY A 893 -56.97 5.78 -11.52
N VAL A 894 -56.02 6.37 -12.24
CA VAL A 894 -56.27 7.22 -13.44
C VAL A 894 -57.09 6.49 -14.51
N ALA A 895 -56.86 5.19 -14.72
CA ALA A 895 -57.55 4.43 -15.76
C ALA A 895 -59.04 4.21 -15.44
N ALA A 896 -59.39 3.90 -14.19
CA ALA A 896 -60.78 3.75 -13.76
C ALA A 896 -61.52 5.08 -13.84
N ALA A 897 -60.88 6.17 -13.43
CA ALA A 897 -61.42 7.51 -13.51
C ALA A 897 -61.75 8.00 -14.92
N MET A 898 -60.88 7.71 -15.89
CA MET A 898 -61.16 8.03 -17.31
C MET A 898 -62.34 7.23 -17.84
N PHE A 899 -62.50 5.98 -17.40
CA PHE A 899 -63.61 5.12 -17.78
C PHE A 899 -64.93 5.63 -17.16
N MET A 900 -64.89 6.04 -15.90
CA MET A 900 -66.00 6.70 -15.19
C MET A 900 -66.45 7.99 -15.92
N ALA A 901 -65.52 8.85 -16.34
CA ALA A 901 -65.87 10.07 -17.07
C ALA A 901 -66.57 9.78 -18.41
N LYS A 902 -66.17 8.71 -19.10
CA LYS A 902 -66.83 8.24 -20.33
C LYS A 902 -68.22 7.68 -20.04
N LEU A 903 -68.35 6.84 -19.01
CA LEU A 903 -69.62 6.27 -18.56
C LEU A 903 -70.63 7.37 -18.25
N SER A 904 -70.21 8.43 -17.54
CA SER A 904 -71.09 9.55 -17.21
C SER A 904 -71.70 10.21 -18.46
N ALA A 905 -70.84 10.53 -19.44
CA ALA A 905 -71.29 11.15 -20.68
C ALA A 905 -72.22 10.24 -21.50
N GLU A 906 -71.89 8.94 -21.59
CA GLU A 906 -72.70 7.97 -22.33
C GLU A 906 -74.04 7.68 -21.66
N THR A 907 -74.08 7.64 -20.33
CA THR A 907 -75.31 7.43 -19.56
C THR A 907 -76.32 8.53 -19.84
N ARG A 908 -75.89 9.80 -19.74
CA ARG A 908 -76.74 10.96 -20.06
C ARG A 908 -77.20 10.94 -21.53
N TYR A 909 -76.31 10.58 -22.45
CA TYR A 909 -76.64 10.49 -23.87
C TYR A 909 -77.68 9.41 -24.16
N CYS A 910 -77.49 8.19 -23.64
CA CYS A 910 -78.39 7.07 -23.88
C CYS A 910 -79.79 7.36 -23.34
N LEU A 911 -79.89 7.85 -22.10
CA LEU A 911 -81.17 8.22 -21.47
C LEU A 911 -81.89 9.37 -22.16
N ALA A 912 -81.15 10.33 -22.73
CA ALA A 912 -81.76 11.40 -23.53
C ALA A 912 -82.22 10.92 -24.92
N SER A 913 -81.64 9.84 -25.43
CA SER A 913 -81.85 9.38 -26.81
C SER A 913 -82.92 8.30 -26.96
N GLU A 914 -83.19 7.53 -25.91
CA GLU A 914 -84.16 6.43 -25.90
C GLU A 914 -85.23 6.68 -24.83
N GLN A 915 -86.51 6.56 -25.18
CA GLN A 915 -87.61 6.75 -24.23
C GLN A 915 -87.84 5.52 -23.35
N ASP A 916 -87.45 4.34 -23.83
CA ASP A 916 -87.55 3.08 -23.11
C ASP A 916 -86.28 2.89 -22.28
N ILE A 917 -86.44 2.90 -20.96
CA ILE A 917 -85.33 2.89 -20.00
C ILE A 917 -84.48 1.62 -20.17
N VAL A 918 -85.11 0.46 -20.40
CA VAL A 918 -84.39 -0.80 -20.59
C VAL A 918 -83.50 -0.70 -21.83
N LYS A 919 -84.06 -0.24 -22.95
CA LYS A 919 -83.29 -0.06 -24.20
C LYS A 919 -82.19 0.98 -24.07
N ALA A 920 -82.39 2.01 -23.25
CA ALA A 920 -81.36 2.99 -22.96
C ALA A 920 -80.15 2.34 -22.27
N ILE A 921 -80.37 1.40 -21.34
CA ILE A 921 -79.31 0.67 -20.65
C ILE A 921 -78.66 -0.39 -21.56
N GLU A 922 -79.43 -1.11 -22.39
CA GLU A 922 -78.87 -2.01 -23.42
C GLU A 922 -77.93 -1.26 -24.37
N LYS A 923 -78.34 -0.07 -24.82
CA LYS A 923 -77.53 0.82 -25.67
C LYS A 923 -76.31 1.36 -24.94
N LEU A 924 -76.41 1.68 -23.66
CA LEU A 924 -75.26 2.05 -22.83
C LEU A 924 -74.26 0.90 -22.76
N ASN A 925 -74.73 -0.32 -22.51
CA ASN A 925 -73.89 -1.50 -22.45
C ASN A 925 -73.11 -1.71 -23.76
N ASP A 926 -73.78 -1.71 -24.90
CA ASP A 926 -73.12 -1.91 -26.19
C ASP A 926 -72.05 -0.85 -26.47
N ARG A 927 -72.35 0.42 -26.18
CA ARG A 927 -71.41 1.53 -26.40
C ARG A 927 -70.20 1.48 -25.47
N MET A 928 -70.36 0.96 -24.26
CA MET A 928 -69.25 0.76 -23.33
C MET A 928 -68.42 -0.49 -23.69
N SER A 929 -69.07 -1.57 -24.15
CA SER A 929 -68.40 -2.81 -24.64
C SER A 929 -67.55 -2.57 -25.88
N GLU A 930 -67.93 -1.62 -26.76
CA GLU A 930 -67.14 -1.24 -27.95
C GLU A 930 -65.74 -0.68 -27.64
N LEU A 931 -65.49 -0.22 -26.40
CA LEU A 931 -64.21 0.37 -26.01
C LEU A 931 -63.05 -0.66 -25.96
N ASN A 932 -63.35 -1.96 -25.90
CA ASN A 932 -62.36 -3.05 -25.83
C ASN A 932 -61.31 -2.86 -24.71
N VAL A 933 -61.73 -2.33 -23.57
CA VAL A 933 -60.91 -2.22 -22.37
C VAL A 933 -61.31 -3.37 -21.43
N GLU A 934 -60.34 -4.06 -20.83
CA GLU A 934 -60.60 -5.14 -19.85
C GLU A 934 -61.07 -4.55 -18.49
N ARG A 935 -62.20 -3.84 -18.49
CA ARG A 935 -62.88 -3.28 -17.32
C ARG A 935 -64.38 -3.37 -17.51
N PHE A 936 -65.09 -3.62 -16.43
CA PHE A 936 -66.55 -3.62 -16.38
C PHE A 936 -67.04 -2.69 -15.27
N VAL A 937 -68.33 -2.39 -15.30
CA VAL A 937 -68.96 -1.44 -14.37
C VAL A 937 -70.21 -2.05 -13.79
N THR A 938 -70.32 -2.11 -12.48
CA THR A 938 -71.60 -2.39 -11.83
C THR A 938 -72.48 -1.15 -11.96
N PHE A 939 -73.74 -1.27 -12.38
CA PHE A 939 -74.56 -0.10 -12.70
C PHE A 939 -75.99 -0.26 -12.23
N LEU A 940 -76.54 0.77 -11.59
CA LEU A 940 -77.92 0.84 -11.11
C LEU A 940 -78.56 2.14 -11.58
N LEU A 941 -79.76 2.03 -12.15
CA LEU A 941 -80.62 3.18 -12.45
C LEU A 941 -81.96 3.04 -11.71
N VAL A 942 -82.33 4.08 -10.97
CA VAL A 942 -83.64 4.22 -10.33
C VAL A 942 -84.35 5.43 -10.91
N VAL A 943 -85.48 5.24 -11.57
CA VAL A 943 -86.31 6.31 -12.12
C VAL A 943 -87.45 6.62 -11.15
N ILE A 944 -87.48 7.86 -10.68
CA ILE A 944 -88.51 8.40 -9.80
C ILE A 944 -89.61 9.02 -10.67
N ASP A 945 -90.84 8.50 -10.58
CA ASP A 945 -92.03 9.10 -11.19
C ASP A 945 -92.94 9.73 -10.13
N PRO A 946 -92.92 11.07 -9.98
CA PRO A 946 -93.72 11.75 -8.97
C PRO A 946 -95.22 11.82 -9.28
N MET A 947 -95.64 11.45 -10.50
CA MET A 947 -97.05 11.46 -10.89
C MET A 947 -97.76 10.15 -10.52
N THR A 948 -97.02 9.05 -10.49
CA THR A 948 -97.55 7.71 -10.21
C THR A 948 -97.12 7.15 -8.85
N ASP A 949 -96.22 7.84 -8.13
CA ASP A 949 -95.62 7.38 -6.88
C ASP A 949 -94.95 6.01 -7.01
N ARG A 950 -94.29 5.81 -8.16
CA ARG A 950 -93.57 4.58 -8.50
C ARG A 950 -92.10 4.84 -8.76
N LEU A 951 -91.29 3.85 -8.39
CA LEU A 951 -89.88 3.75 -8.75
C LEU A 951 -89.71 2.64 -9.78
N THR A 952 -89.03 2.92 -10.89
CA THR A 952 -88.62 1.90 -11.86
C THR A 952 -87.12 1.67 -11.71
N ILE A 953 -86.71 0.42 -11.47
CA ILE A 953 -85.32 0.05 -11.18
C ILE A 953 -84.78 -0.83 -12.30
N VAL A 954 -83.59 -0.50 -12.82
CA VAL A 954 -82.81 -1.36 -13.72
C VAL A 954 -81.46 -1.61 -13.07
N ASN A 955 -81.18 -2.87 -12.74
CA ASN A 955 -79.93 -3.29 -12.11
C ASN A 955 -79.08 -4.10 -13.09
N ALA A 956 -77.88 -3.59 -13.38
CA ALA A 956 -76.85 -4.23 -14.20
C ALA A 956 -75.66 -4.61 -13.31
N GLY A 957 -75.86 -5.60 -12.44
CA GLY A 957 -74.83 -6.22 -11.62
C GLY A 957 -74.34 -5.40 -10.42
N HIS A 958 -75.08 -4.37 -10.01
CA HIS A 958 -74.82 -3.60 -8.79
C HIS A 958 -75.49 -4.23 -7.57
N LEU A 959 -75.01 -3.89 -6.36
CA LEU A 959 -75.69 -4.22 -5.10
C LEU A 959 -77.16 -3.73 -5.14
N ALA A 960 -78.08 -4.61 -4.74
CA ALA A 960 -79.51 -4.34 -4.79
C ALA A 960 -79.90 -3.22 -3.80
N PRO A 961 -80.72 -2.23 -4.22
CA PRO A 961 -81.19 -1.19 -3.32
C PRO A 961 -82.09 -1.75 -2.21
N MET A 962 -81.92 -1.24 -1.00
CA MET A 962 -82.72 -1.62 0.17
C MET A 962 -83.85 -0.61 0.38
N ILE A 963 -85.11 -1.06 0.41
CA ILE A 963 -86.27 -0.24 0.76
C ILE A 963 -86.72 -0.57 2.17
N ARG A 964 -86.90 0.46 2.99
CA ARG A 964 -87.57 0.39 4.29
C ARG A 964 -88.97 1.00 4.15
N ASP A 965 -89.98 0.16 4.30
CA ASP A 965 -91.37 0.60 4.24
C ASP A 965 -91.77 1.41 5.49
N LYS A 966 -92.92 2.09 5.43
CA LYS A 966 -93.53 2.81 6.57
C LYS A 966 -93.79 1.95 7.82
N HIS A 967 -93.78 0.62 7.69
CA HIS A 967 -93.94 -0.34 8.79
C HIS A 967 -92.60 -0.78 9.40
N GLY A 968 -91.47 -0.36 8.82
CA GLY A 968 -90.11 -0.70 9.24
C GLY A 968 -89.58 -2.01 8.67
N THR A 969 -90.28 -2.63 7.70
CA THR A 969 -89.80 -3.81 6.98
C THR A 969 -88.75 -3.40 5.96
N ILE A 970 -87.65 -4.14 5.88
CA ILE A 970 -86.60 -3.91 4.89
C ILE A 970 -86.62 -5.00 3.83
N THR A 971 -86.71 -4.61 2.57
CA THR A 971 -86.67 -5.48 1.39
C THR A 971 -85.59 -5.04 0.42
N GLU A 972 -84.86 -5.99 -0.16
CA GLU A 972 -83.92 -5.77 -1.25
C GLU A 972 -84.68 -5.94 -2.57
N VAL A 973 -84.55 -4.96 -3.48
CA VAL A 973 -85.38 -4.88 -4.69
C VAL A 973 -84.49 -4.94 -5.93
N GLY A 974 -84.87 -5.74 -6.93
CA GLY A 974 -84.13 -5.88 -8.18
C GLY A 974 -82.89 -6.77 -8.07
N GLU A 975 -82.83 -7.63 -7.04
CA GLU A 975 -81.80 -8.67 -6.92
C GLU A 975 -82.09 -9.85 -7.87
N GLU A 976 -83.34 -10.31 -7.96
CA GLU A 976 -83.74 -11.43 -8.83
C GLU A 976 -83.68 -11.05 -10.32
N GLU A 977 -83.89 -9.77 -10.64
CA GLU A 977 -83.88 -9.19 -11.99
C GLU A 977 -82.53 -8.55 -12.37
N SER A 978 -81.49 -8.72 -11.55
CA SER A 978 -80.16 -8.15 -11.83
C SER A 978 -79.51 -8.80 -13.06
N GLY A 979 -79.19 -7.98 -14.06
CA GLY A 979 -78.43 -8.38 -15.25
C GLY A 979 -76.91 -8.45 -15.01
N LEU A 980 -76.15 -8.72 -16.07
CA LEU A 980 -74.68 -8.66 -16.05
C LEU A 980 -74.18 -7.21 -15.87
N PRO A 981 -73.02 -6.97 -15.23
CA PRO A 981 -72.37 -5.67 -15.26
C PRO A 981 -72.13 -5.13 -16.68
N ILE A 982 -72.19 -3.81 -16.80
CA ILE A 982 -71.97 -3.08 -18.04
C ILE A 982 -70.55 -3.32 -18.55
N ALA A 983 -70.40 -3.47 -19.87
CA ALA A 983 -69.12 -3.67 -20.58
C ALA A 983 -68.47 -5.07 -20.44
N ILE A 984 -69.19 -6.06 -19.90
CA ILE A 984 -68.73 -7.46 -19.91
C ILE A 984 -68.95 -8.13 -21.27
N ASP A 985 -70.15 -7.97 -21.83
CA ASP A 985 -70.51 -8.52 -23.15
C ASP A 985 -71.47 -7.56 -23.87
N SER A 986 -71.59 -7.70 -25.19
CA SER A 986 -72.52 -6.91 -26.03
C SER A 986 -73.83 -7.66 -26.27
N GLY A 987 -74.93 -6.94 -26.50
CA GLY A 987 -76.24 -7.53 -26.77
C GLY A 987 -76.93 -8.16 -25.55
N VAL A 988 -76.52 -7.76 -24.34
CA VAL A 988 -77.17 -8.15 -23.08
C VAL A 988 -78.52 -7.45 -22.97
N VAL A 989 -79.57 -8.21 -22.62
CA VAL A 989 -80.92 -7.70 -22.35
C VAL A 989 -81.08 -7.50 -20.85
N TYR A 990 -81.63 -6.35 -20.45
CA TYR A 990 -81.88 -6.00 -19.05
C TYR A 990 -83.37 -6.02 -18.72
N GLU A 991 -83.71 -6.15 -17.44
CA GLU A 991 -85.09 -6.13 -16.96
C GLU A 991 -85.32 -4.91 -16.05
N ALA A 992 -86.56 -4.42 -16.02
CA ALA A 992 -86.97 -3.31 -15.17
C ALA A 992 -88.02 -3.78 -14.16
N VAL A 993 -87.88 -3.32 -12.92
CA VAL A 993 -88.80 -3.63 -11.81
C VAL A 993 -89.51 -2.35 -11.38
N ASP A 994 -90.84 -2.37 -11.39
CA ASP A 994 -91.66 -1.28 -10.86
C ASP A 994 -92.03 -1.55 -9.40
N VAL A 995 -91.78 -0.57 -8.54
CA VAL A 995 -92.09 -0.62 -7.11
C VAL A 995 -92.98 0.55 -6.72
N GLU A 996 -94.03 0.26 -5.96
CA GLU A 996 -94.86 1.28 -5.32
C GLU A 996 -94.10 1.87 -4.13
N PHE A 997 -94.03 3.21 -4.05
CA PHE A 997 -93.19 3.90 -3.08
C PHE A 997 -94.02 4.94 -2.32
N GLU A 998 -94.52 4.53 -1.16
CA GLU A 998 -95.51 5.27 -0.39
C GLU A 998 -94.88 6.32 0.54
N ILE A 999 -95.69 7.27 0.99
CA ILE A 999 -95.25 8.31 1.93
C ILE A 999 -94.70 7.68 3.21
N GLY A 1000 -93.44 8.01 3.52
CA GLY A 1000 -92.69 7.47 4.66
C GLY A 1000 -91.72 6.33 4.29
N ASP A 1001 -91.76 5.82 3.06
CA ASP A 1001 -90.79 4.84 2.58
C ASP A 1001 -89.43 5.50 2.29
N VAL A 1002 -88.36 4.77 2.58
CA VAL A 1002 -86.98 5.20 2.37
C VAL A 1002 -86.22 4.12 1.60
N MET A 1003 -85.45 4.50 0.58
CA MET A 1003 -84.55 3.63 -0.17
C MET A 1003 -83.09 4.00 0.12
N LEU A 1004 -82.24 3.00 0.28
CA LEU A 1004 -80.80 3.12 0.51
C LEU A 1004 -80.04 2.42 -0.63
N ILE A 1005 -79.10 3.13 -1.23
CA ILE A 1005 -78.22 2.66 -2.32
C ILE A 1005 -76.78 2.96 -1.91
N PHE A 1006 -75.87 2.00 -2.06
CA PHE A 1006 -74.45 2.20 -1.76
C PHE A 1006 -73.54 1.31 -2.59
N THR A 1007 -72.30 1.77 -2.79
CA THR A 1007 -71.21 1.01 -3.40
C THR A 1007 -70.47 0.17 -2.34
N ASP A 1008 -69.66 -0.78 -2.81
CA ASP A 1008 -68.93 -1.74 -1.96
C ASP A 1008 -67.97 -1.07 -0.96
N GLY A 1009 -67.44 0.12 -1.25
CA GLY A 1009 -66.64 0.89 -0.30
C GLY A 1009 -67.36 1.28 1.00
N ILE A 1010 -68.68 1.08 1.11
CA ILE A 1010 -69.41 1.16 2.39
C ILE A 1010 -69.34 -0.14 3.19
N ASN A 1011 -69.77 -1.27 2.61
CA ASN A 1011 -69.84 -2.55 3.35
C ASN A 1011 -68.49 -3.28 3.44
N GLU A 1012 -67.59 -3.09 2.47
CA GLU A 1012 -66.26 -3.71 2.43
C GLU A 1012 -65.18 -2.81 3.05
N ALA A 1013 -65.56 -1.68 3.66
CA ALA A 1013 -64.63 -0.78 4.32
C ALA A 1013 -63.80 -1.50 5.40
N MET A 1014 -62.48 -1.49 5.24
CA MET A 1014 -61.52 -2.19 6.11
C MET A 1014 -61.08 -1.32 7.30
N ASN A 1015 -61.01 -1.93 8.48
CA ASN A 1015 -60.33 -1.34 9.63
C ASN A 1015 -58.83 -1.69 9.64
N ALA A 1016 -58.07 -1.16 10.63
CA ALA A 1016 -56.64 -1.43 10.77
C ALA A 1016 -56.25 -2.89 11.03
N ASN A 1017 -57.23 -3.77 11.30
CA ASN A 1017 -57.04 -5.21 11.49
C ASN A 1017 -57.49 -6.03 10.26
N ASP A 1018 -57.74 -5.39 9.11
CA ASP A 1018 -58.26 -6.00 7.89
C ASP A 1018 -59.65 -6.66 8.07
N GLU A 1019 -60.50 -6.09 8.94
CA GLU A 1019 -61.89 -6.53 9.11
C GLU A 1019 -62.87 -5.61 8.37
N GLU A 1020 -63.76 -6.19 7.56
CA GLU A 1020 -64.82 -5.49 6.82
C GLU A 1020 -65.90 -4.92 7.75
N PHE A 1021 -66.54 -3.83 7.32
CA PHE A 1021 -67.68 -3.24 8.03
C PHE A 1021 -68.89 -4.18 8.04
N GLY A 1022 -69.16 -4.82 6.91
CA GLY A 1022 -70.15 -5.87 6.73
C GLY A 1022 -71.57 -5.37 6.40
N PHE A 1023 -72.24 -6.08 5.50
CA PHE A 1023 -73.58 -5.77 5.01
C PHE A 1023 -74.65 -5.73 6.12
N GLU A 1024 -74.60 -6.68 7.07
CA GLU A 1024 -75.57 -6.74 8.18
C GLU A 1024 -75.53 -5.50 9.08
N ARG A 1025 -74.35 -4.88 9.27
CA ARG A 1025 -74.25 -3.63 10.05
C ARG A 1025 -74.94 -2.47 9.35
N VAL A 1026 -74.78 -2.36 8.02
CA VAL A 1026 -75.48 -1.35 7.21
C VAL A 1026 -77.00 -1.54 7.34
N ARG A 1027 -77.47 -2.79 7.25
CA ARG A 1027 -78.88 -3.14 7.41
C ARG A 1027 -79.43 -2.77 8.80
N ASP A 1028 -78.67 -3.03 9.87
CA ASP A 1028 -79.07 -2.69 11.23
C ASP A 1028 -79.18 -1.17 11.43
N LEU A 1029 -78.22 -0.40 10.91
CA LEU A 1029 -78.25 1.07 10.94
C LEU A 1029 -79.42 1.64 10.14
N PHE A 1030 -79.78 1.01 9.02
CA PHE A 1030 -80.93 1.41 8.22
C PHE A 1030 -82.26 1.13 8.94
N ARG A 1031 -82.34 0.03 9.70
CA ARG A 1031 -83.55 -0.37 10.46
C ARG A 1031 -83.95 0.64 11.53
N GLU A 1032 -82.99 1.35 12.12
CA GLU A 1032 -83.25 2.42 13.11
C GLU A 1032 -84.12 3.57 12.57
N GLY A 1033 -84.14 3.76 11.25
CA GLY A 1033 -84.98 4.74 10.58
C GLY A 1033 -84.57 6.19 10.75
N GLY A 1034 -85.38 7.10 10.21
CA GLY A 1034 -85.07 8.53 10.10
C GLY A 1034 -85.45 9.07 8.73
N ASP A 1035 -85.26 10.37 8.54
CA ASP A 1035 -85.32 10.98 7.21
C ASP A 1035 -84.03 10.70 6.42
N ALA A 1036 -84.01 11.07 5.13
CA ALA A 1036 -82.92 10.71 4.22
C ALA A 1036 -81.54 11.18 4.72
N ASP A 1037 -81.46 12.38 5.30
CA ASP A 1037 -80.22 12.95 5.83
C ASP A 1037 -79.75 12.22 7.09
N ALA A 1038 -80.66 11.92 8.03
CA ALA A 1038 -80.32 11.20 9.24
C ALA A 1038 -79.80 9.78 8.96
N VAL A 1039 -80.38 9.08 7.98
CA VAL A 1039 -79.91 7.76 7.55
C VAL A 1039 -78.51 7.86 6.95
N LYS A 1040 -78.30 8.79 6.01
CA LYS A 1040 -76.98 9.01 5.37
C LYS A 1040 -75.90 9.31 6.42
N ASP A 1041 -76.13 10.31 7.27
CA ASP A 1041 -75.14 10.75 8.26
C ASP A 1041 -74.79 9.64 9.25
N ARG A 1042 -75.78 8.83 9.67
CA ARG A 1042 -75.57 7.69 10.56
C ARG A 1042 -74.66 6.62 9.92
N VAL A 1043 -74.97 6.22 8.69
CA VAL A 1043 -74.18 5.20 7.98
C VAL A 1043 -72.75 5.69 7.74
N VAL A 1044 -72.60 6.91 7.20
CA VAL A 1044 -71.28 7.49 6.91
C VAL A 1044 -70.43 7.63 8.17
N GLN A 1045 -71.00 8.12 9.27
CA GLN A 1045 -70.26 8.27 10.52
C GLN A 1045 -69.82 6.91 11.08
N SER A 1046 -70.70 5.90 11.05
CA SER A 1046 -70.36 4.57 11.54
C SER A 1046 -69.26 3.89 10.73
N VAL A 1047 -69.21 4.11 9.41
CA VAL A 1047 -68.13 3.58 8.55
C VAL A 1047 -66.82 4.30 8.86
N ARG A 1048 -66.84 5.63 9.01
CA ARG A 1048 -65.63 6.41 9.37
C ARG A 1048 -65.05 5.98 10.72
N ASP A 1049 -65.91 5.75 11.70
CA ASP A 1049 -65.51 5.28 13.03
C ASP A 1049 -64.89 3.88 12.98
N HIS A 1050 -65.34 3.01 12.07
CA HIS A 1050 -64.77 1.67 11.84
C HIS A 1050 -63.40 1.73 11.15
N VAL A 1051 -63.23 2.55 10.10
CA VAL A 1051 -61.96 2.69 9.36
C VAL A 1051 -60.86 3.33 10.23
N GLY A 1052 -61.20 4.35 11.02
CA GLY A 1052 -60.26 4.99 11.94
C GLY A 1052 -59.07 5.66 11.24
N SER A 1053 -57.86 5.17 11.50
CA SER A 1053 -56.61 5.68 10.88
C SER A 1053 -56.08 4.79 9.75
N ALA A 1054 -56.83 3.76 9.35
CA ALA A 1054 -56.46 2.92 8.21
C ALA A 1054 -56.56 3.73 6.90
N PRO A 1055 -55.71 3.42 5.89
CA PRO A 1055 -55.88 4.02 4.57
C PRO A 1055 -57.24 3.61 3.98
N PRO A 1056 -57.93 4.49 3.24
CA PRO A 1056 -59.17 4.14 2.55
C PRO A 1056 -58.94 2.94 1.63
N PHE A 1057 -59.87 1.99 1.65
CA PHE A 1057 -59.80 0.75 0.87
C PHE A 1057 -60.32 0.96 -0.55
N ASP A 1058 -61.56 1.46 -0.67
CA ASP A 1058 -62.21 1.80 -1.93
C ASP A 1058 -63.08 3.07 -1.80
N ASP A 1059 -63.59 3.56 -2.92
CA ASP A 1059 -64.45 4.74 -2.97
C ASP A 1059 -65.78 4.52 -2.23
N MET A 1060 -66.23 5.55 -1.51
CA MET A 1060 -67.48 5.49 -0.76
C MET A 1060 -68.56 6.30 -1.46
N CYS A 1061 -69.58 5.64 -2.01
CA CYS A 1061 -70.79 6.28 -2.53
C CYS A 1061 -72.05 5.77 -1.81
N LEU A 1062 -72.90 6.70 -1.38
CA LEU A 1062 -74.15 6.41 -0.66
C LEU A 1062 -75.24 7.38 -1.13
N ILE A 1063 -76.42 6.86 -1.48
CA ILE A 1063 -77.62 7.64 -1.83
C ILE A 1063 -78.80 7.15 -1.01
N VAL A 1064 -79.58 8.09 -0.50
CA VAL A 1064 -80.82 7.84 0.25
C VAL A 1064 -81.97 8.61 -0.41
N ILE A 1065 -83.05 7.91 -0.74
CA ILE A 1065 -84.26 8.49 -1.35
C ILE A 1065 -85.42 8.29 -0.37
N GLU A 1066 -86.14 9.35 -0.04
CA GLU A 1066 -87.28 9.34 0.90
C GLU A 1066 -88.53 9.92 0.22
N ARG A 1067 -89.67 9.24 0.36
CA ARG A 1067 -90.97 9.79 -0.03
C ARG A 1067 -91.53 10.66 1.08
N THR A 1068 -91.70 11.95 0.82
CA THR A 1068 -92.13 12.95 1.80
C THR A 1068 -93.50 13.53 1.44
N ILE A 1069 -94.17 14.15 2.42
CA ILE A 1069 -95.41 14.88 2.18
C ILE A 1069 -95.08 16.18 1.45
N VAL A 1070 -95.75 16.44 0.33
CA VAL A 1070 -95.66 17.73 -0.39
C VAL A 1070 -96.14 18.83 0.55
N ALA A 1071 -95.25 19.75 0.94
CA ALA A 1071 -95.68 21.01 1.51
C ALA A 1071 -96.44 21.79 0.43
N VAL A 1072 -97.76 21.86 0.54
CA VAL A 1072 -98.56 22.77 -0.30
C VAL A 1072 -98.21 24.18 0.13
N ASP A 1073 -97.44 24.89 -0.68
CA ASP A 1073 -97.23 26.34 -0.51
C ASP A 1073 -98.58 27.04 -0.67
N GLY A 1074 -99.19 27.33 0.48
CA GLY A 1074 -100.49 27.96 0.63
C GLY A 1074 -100.46 28.93 1.80
N GLN A 1075 -100.25 30.20 1.46
CA GLN A 1075 -100.56 31.44 2.21
C GLN A 1075 -99.51 32.05 3.16
N ALA A 1076 -99.08 33.25 2.75
CA ALA A 1076 -98.60 34.40 3.54
C ALA A 1076 -97.27 34.19 4.31
N GLN A 1077 -96.34 35.14 4.35
CA GLN A 1077 -96.46 36.60 4.35
C GLN A 1077 -95.08 37.23 4.12
#